data_AF-A0A9P1DHQ5-F1
#
_entry.id   AF-A0A9P1DHQ5-F1
#
_cell.length_a   1.000
_cell.length_b   1.000
_cell.length_c   1.000
_cell.angle_alpha   90.00
_cell.angle_beta   90.00
_cell.angle_gamma   90.00
#
_symmetry.space_group_name_H-M   'P 1'
#
loop_
_entity.id
_entity.type
_entity.pdbx_description
1 polymer ?
#
loop_
_entity_poly.entity_id
_entity_poly.type
_entity_poly.pdbx_seq_one_letter_code
_entity_poly.pdbx_strand_id
1 'polypeptide(L)'
;MKRPASAMDASGFAVTRVACLGDSNTVGGGLRSESYPAQLQRRLDQEAGPGAFLVKSFGVNGAVAAKTPGKKCYMEQTRYTAATDFQAHVHVVMLGTNDAWHRNGEPKKVAEAIASLVADLRRRHGVAKSVVIVQPPGVKAGRLSDNLTQHVHPQLRQRVRSMASSILLELPPSLSDARGYKADLVHLSEKGASEIAACVASAILGEKRADSAETGCPLRWLFFGCGAVGGYFGARLAEKGEKVSFMVRKDTLRVLKSEGVKVKSICGDVHIPRAKLDQVMNTEALDKESKFEADVIVLGCKAWEVERCLGMCAPWCGKNTLVLPLQNGVDGAGKVRQMVSGWGRGHPLVGWCNIVAAIQEPGLIKHWAANPPAVYFGEFEGEATAKTKQLETIFSKCDGVAVHLEQDALCACWEKFSFICSTTAVQATAGPSATQDLIPKVPELEQMWRSAMREIMAVARAHGVNYKEEWIDKRIPILAEALGATTSCSRDLWAGRHSELDDLLGSVHRLGEAKNVPTPVISTCYRSLAVRDRVARREATLPIYPLLEGQKILGTICNHKGQQLPAERTLVQKKVSEASALAASVEKASECEKHFCTDESKLEWFICPMTSAVASGGQSEIPEGVQMMWEAELGVVISHACENLSVEEAMNYVGGYCVVLDLTGGNLGAWGRCNVEQRGTTWNNVEQRGTTWNNVEQRGTTWDDWGRQFRKVLGEREITGSTLAGELCKLSITV
;
A
#
# COMPACT_ATOMS: atom_id res chain seq x y z
N MET A 1 5.20 12.49 28.98
CA MET A 1 5.47 12.11 30.39
C MET A 1 4.44 12.84 31.23
N LYS A 2 3.70 12.19 32.14
CA LYS A 2 2.90 12.94 33.14
C LYS A 2 3.85 13.34 34.28
N ARG A 3 3.76 14.58 34.76
CA ARG A 3 4.58 15.14 35.84
C ARG A 3 4.64 14.16 37.03
N PRO A 4 5.83 13.74 37.52
CA PRO A 4 5.90 12.81 38.64
C PRO A 4 5.31 13.43 39.90
N ALA A 5 4.51 12.66 40.65
CA ALA A 5 3.89 13.12 41.88
C ALA A 5 4.95 13.45 42.93
N SER A 6 4.87 14.66 43.48
CA SER A 6 5.86 15.31 44.34
C SER A 6 5.40 15.31 45.80
N ALA A 7 6.34 15.12 46.74
CA ALA A 7 6.08 15.26 48.17
C ALA A 7 6.09 16.75 48.58
N MET A 8 5.17 17.14 49.47
CA MET A 8 4.95 18.54 49.89
C MET A 8 6.02 19.05 50.85
N ASP A 9 6.42 20.32 50.71
CA ASP A 9 7.09 21.08 51.77
C ASP A 9 6.18 22.17 52.37
N ALA A 10 6.68 22.86 53.39
CA ALA A 10 5.96 23.85 54.20
C ALA A 10 5.45 25.09 53.43
N SER A 11 5.71 25.21 52.13
CA SER A 11 5.19 26.27 51.24
C SER A 11 4.00 25.84 50.37
N GLY A 12 3.58 24.56 50.43
CA GLY A 12 2.42 24.05 49.69
C GLY A 12 2.66 23.79 48.19
N PHE A 13 3.85 24.08 47.65
CA PHE A 13 4.26 23.67 46.30
C PHE A 13 5.16 22.44 46.36
N ALA A 14 4.90 21.47 45.49
CA ALA A 14 5.55 20.19 45.56
C ALA A 14 6.76 20.15 44.60
N VAL A 15 7.98 20.16 45.18
CA VAL A 15 9.25 20.33 44.46
C VAL A 15 9.75 19.01 43.86
N THR A 16 10.08 19.01 42.57
CA THR A 16 10.66 17.85 41.90
C THR A 16 12.19 17.82 42.06
N ARG A 17 12.67 16.98 42.98
CA ARG A 17 14.11 16.68 43.18
C ARG A 17 14.74 15.91 42.00
N VAL A 18 15.88 16.40 41.50
CA VAL A 18 16.69 15.81 40.42
C VAL A 18 18.11 15.55 40.91
N ALA A 19 18.58 14.31 40.85
CA ALA A 19 19.95 13.93 41.21
C ALA A 19 20.80 13.68 39.96
N CYS A 20 21.85 14.48 39.77
CA CYS A 20 22.83 14.29 38.70
C CYS A 20 24.01 13.46 39.20
N LEU A 21 24.21 12.28 38.60
CA LEU A 21 25.23 11.27 38.88
C LEU A 21 26.20 11.17 37.70
N GLY A 22 27.48 10.91 37.96
CA GLY A 22 28.48 10.69 36.91
C GLY A 22 29.89 11.11 37.34
N ASP A 23 30.78 11.26 36.36
CA ASP A 23 32.20 11.53 36.61
C ASP A 23 32.52 13.03 36.77
N SER A 24 33.74 13.42 36.37
CA SER A 24 34.21 14.80 36.34
C SER A 24 33.33 15.73 35.51
N ASN A 25 32.62 15.24 34.49
CA ASN A 25 31.66 16.06 33.74
C ASN A 25 30.42 16.41 34.56
N THR A 26 30.02 15.56 35.52
CA THR A 26 28.95 15.86 36.49
C THR A 26 29.43 16.76 37.62
N VAL A 27 30.69 16.64 38.04
CA VAL A 27 31.33 17.62 38.93
C VAL A 27 31.44 19.00 38.27
N GLY A 28 31.56 19.02 36.94
CA GLY A 28 31.67 20.22 36.11
C GLY A 28 33.07 20.51 35.58
N GLY A 29 34.07 19.67 35.85
CA GLY A 29 35.42 19.80 35.29
C GLY A 29 36.07 21.18 35.48
N GLY A 30 35.74 21.92 36.56
CA GLY A 30 36.21 23.28 36.81
C GLY A 30 35.25 24.41 36.39
N LEU A 31 34.11 24.10 35.76
CA LEU A 31 33.09 25.09 35.34
C LEU A 31 32.27 25.68 36.50
N ARG A 32 32.26 25.05 37.70
CA ARG A 32 31.51 25.51 38.89
C ARG A 32 30.04 25.84 38.56
N SER A 33 29.65 27.13 38.55
CA SER A 33 28.30 27.60 38.23
C SER A 33 27.87 27.32 36.79
N GLU A 34 28.84 27.02 35.91
CA GLU A 34 28.62 26.70 34.50
C GLU A 34 28.63 25.19 34.22
N SER A 35 28.63 24.36 35.25
CA SER A 35 28.46 22.91 35.10
C SER A 35 27.07 22.55 34.55
N TYR A 36 26.93 21.42 33.84
CA TYR A 36 25.63 21.03 33.30
C TYR A 36 24.53 20.91 34.36
N PRO A 37 24.78 20.44 35.62
CA PRO A 37 23.73 20.42 36.64
C PRO A 37 23.29 21.83 37.06
N ALA A 38 24.21 22.79 37.11
CA ALA A 38 23.89 24.18 37.44
C ALA A 38 23.14 24.89 36.30
N GLN A 39 23.53 24.62 35.05
CA GLN A 39 22.80 25.08 33.87
C GLN A 39 21.41 24.42 33.76
N LEU A 40 21.29 23.14 34.13
CA LEU A 40 20.02 22.41 34.18
C LEU A 40 19.05 23.04 35.19
N GLN A 41 19.53 23.40 36.39
CA GLN A 41 18.72 24.13 37.38
C GLN A 41 18.16 25.43 36.77
N ARG A 42 19.04 26.28 36.21
CA ARG A 42 18.62 27.56 35.61
C ARG A 42 17.57 27.38 34.52
N ARG A 43 17.73 26.37 33.67
CA ARG A 43 16.81 26.10 32.57
C ARG A 43 15.45 25.60 33.06
N LEU A 44 15.44 24.70 34.05
CA LEU A 44 14.19 24.24 34.67
C LEU A 44 13.47 25.37 35.41
N ASP A 45 14.20 26.29 36.06
CA ASP A 45 13.61 27.48 36.68
C ASP A 45 13.00 28.43 35.63
N GLN A 46 13.64 28.58 34.47
CA GLN A 46 13.12 29.38 33.35
C GLN A 46 11.87 28.74 32.71
N GLU A 47 11.87 27.43 32.47
CA GLU A 47 10.83 26.74 31.71
C GLU A 47 9.62 26.33 32.57
N ALA A 48 9.85 25.96 33.84
CA ALA A 48 8.80 25.46 34.73
C ALA A 48 8.50 26.37 35.94
N GLY A 49 9.22 27.49 36.06
CA GLY A 49 9.12 28.43 37.17
C GLY A 49 10.11 28.13 38.29
N PRO A 50 10.69 29.17 38.93
CA PRO A 50 11.61 29.00 40.06
C PRO A 50 11.01 28.16 41.18
N GLY A 51 11.78 27.20 41.69
CA GLY A 51 11.35 26.35 42.81
C GLY A 51 10.50 25.14 42.41
N ALA A 52 10.14 24.98 41.13
CA ALA A 52 9.48 23.77 40.65
C ALA A 52 10.39 22.53 40.71
N PHE A 53 11.71 22.74 40.56
CA PHE A 53 12.73 21.70 40.56
C PHE A 53 13.90 22.03 41.50
N LEU A 54 14.47 20.99 42.09
CA LEU A 54 15.71 21.08 42.86
C LEU A 54 16.74 20.10 42.30
N VAL A 55 17.72 20.62 41.55
CA VAL A 55 18.80 19.87 40.93
C VAL A 55 20.02 19.86 41.85
N LYS A 56 20.58 18.69 42.12
CA LYS A 56 21.85 18.54 42.85
C LYS A 56 22.84 17.67 42.10
N SER A 57 24.11 18.11 42.10
CA SER A 57 25.23 17.32 41.56
C SER A 57 25.85 16.42 42.63
N PHE A 58 25.96 15.15 42.27
CA PHE A 58 26.60 14.08 43.03
C PHE A 58 27.75 13.45 42.25
N GLY A 59 28.38 14.21 41.35
CA GLY A 59 29.49 13.72 40.54
C GLY A 59 30.73 13.35 41.37
N VAL A 60 31.52 12.40 40.87
CA VAL A 60 32.81 12.01 41.46
C VAL A 60 33.89 12.00 40.40
N ASN A 61 34.94 12.80 40.59
CA ASN A 61 36.04 12.89 39.64
C ASN A 61 36.76 11.53 39.48
N GLY A 62 36.91 11.09 38.22
CA GLY A 62 37.60 9.87 37.83
C GLY A 62 36.88 8.57 38.20
N ALA A 63 35.60 8.64 38.56
CA ALA A 63 34.80 7.46 38.83
C ALA A 63 34.30 6.79 37.54
N VAL A 64 34.04 5.49 37.64
CA VAL A 64 33.56 4.62 36.57
C VAL A 64 32.40 3.75 37.06
N ALA A 65 31.55 3.30 36.16
CA ALA A 65 30.42 2.43 36.46
C ALA A 65 30.88 1.02 36.77
N ALA A 66 31.77 0.46 35.94
CA ALA A 66 32.31 -0.88 36.16
C ALA A 66 33.31 -0.89 37.32
N LYS A 67 33.26 -1.96 38.13
CA LYS A 67 34.27 -2.20 39.16
C LYS A 67 35.57 -2.63 38.48
N THR A 68 36.54 -1.73 38.44
CA THR A 68 37.82 -1.91 37.74
C THR A 68 38.97 -1.72 38.71
N PRO A 69 39.96 -2.64 38.76
CA PRO A 69 41.13 -2.51 39.63
C PRO A 69 41.82 -1.15 39.48
N GLY A 70 42.05 -0.45 40.59
CA GLY A 70 42.70 0.86 40.60
C GLY A 70 41.82 2.05 40.17
N LYS A 71 40.51 1.85 39.96
CA LYS A 71 39.54 2.91 39.62
C LYS A 71 38.45 3.02 40.68
N LYS A 72 37.85 4.20 40.80
CA LYS A 72 36.76 4.48 41.75
C LYS A 72 35.43 4.03 41.15
N CYS A 73 34.74 3.06 41.73
CA CYS A 73 33.40 2.68 41.27
C CYS A 73 32.36 3.67 41.79
N TYR A 74 31.45 4.17 40.94
CA TYR A 74 30.40 5.14 41.33
C TYR A 74 29.61 4.69 42.56
N MET A 75 29.13 3.44 42.56
CA MET A 75 28.25 2.90 43.62
C MET A 75 28.94 2.75 44.97
N GLU A 76 30.27 2.74 45.01
CA GLU A 76 31.07 2.60 46.23
C GLU A 76 31.47 3.96 46.83
N GLN A 77 31.08 5.08 46.19
CA GLN A 77 31.43 6.42 46.67
C GLN A 77 30.38 6.98 47.64
N THR A 78 30.84 7.76 48.61
CA THR A 78 29.96 8.49 49.55
C THR A 78 28.97 9.42 48.85
N ARG A 79 29.36 9.97 47.68
CA ARG A 79 28.47 10.79 46.84
C ARG A 79 27.29 10.01 46.26
N TYR A 80 27.46 8.71 45.96
CA TYR A 80 26.34 7.87 45.54
C TYR A 80 25.37 7.61 46.68
N THR A 81 25.89 7.38 47.89
CA THR A 81 25.07 7.27 49.10
C THR A 81 24.27 8.56 49.33
N ALA A 82 24.93 9.72 49.24
CA ALA A 82 24.26 11.02 49.35
C ALA A 82 23.19 11.26 48.25
N ALA A 83 23.43 10.74 47.04
CA ALA A 83 22.46 10.83 45.95
C ALA A 83 21.22 9.97 46.19
N THR A 84 21.38 8.79 46.79
CA THR A 84 20.25 7.94 47.19
C THR A 84 19.50 8.55 48.39
N ASP A 85 20.22 9.12 49.35
CA ASP A 85 19.60 9.77 50.52
C ASP A 85 18.81 11.04 50.13
N PHE A 86 19.17 11.67 49.00
CA PHE A 86 18.43 12.81 48.46
C PHE A 86 17.03 12.46 47.95
N GLN A 87 16.68 11.17 47.82
CA GLN A 87 15.35 10.71 47.45
C GLN A 87 14.81 11.41 46.19
N ALA A 88 15.65 11.56 45.16
CA ALA A 88 15.25 12.25 43.93
C ALA A 88 14.04 11.58 43.27
N HIS A 89 13.28 12.34 42.49
CA HIS A 89 12.21 11.81 41.62
C HIS A 89 12.76 11.48 40.22
N VAL A 90 13.81 12.21 39.81
CA VAL A 90 14.54 11.97 38.56
C VAL A 90 16.02 11.76 38.87
N HIS A 91 16.60 10.68 38.35
CA HIS A 91 18.04 10.44 38.39
C HIS A 91 18.63 10.63 37.00
N VAL A 92 19.57 11.57 36.85
CA VAL A 92 20.32 11.80 35.62
C VAL A 92 21.67 11.12 35.77
N VAL A 93 21.93 10.06 35.01
CA VAL A 93 23.20 9.33 35.02
C VAL A 93 23.97 9.74 33.77
N MET A 94 24.93 10.64 33.93
CA MET A 94 25.86 11.03 32.88
C MET A 94 27.03 10.04 32.83
N LEU A 95 27.15 9.34 31.71
CA LEU A 95 28.27 8.46 31.43
C LEU A 95 29.50 9.29 31.07
N GLY A 96 30.64 8.89 31.62
CA GLY A 96 31.92 9.56 31.43
C GLY A 96 32.71 9.01 30.24
N THR A 97 33.69 9.77 29.77
CA THR A 97 34.77 9.23 28.93
C THR A 97 35.63 8.23 29.69
N ASN A 98 35.54 8.18 31.02
CA ASN A 98 36.17 7.13 31.82
C ASN A 98 35.47 5.77 31.67
N ASP A 99 34.15 5.76 31.43
CA ASP A 99 33.37 4.52 31.20
C ASP A 99 33.65 3.92 29.80
N ALA A 100 34.19 4.73 28.89
CA ALA A 100 34.53 4.42 27.52
C ALA A 100 35.88 3.74 27.30
N TRP A 101 36.80 3.92 28.26
CA TRP A 101 38.20 3.65 28.05
C TRP A 101 38.43 2.14 27.97
N HIS A 102 39.01 1.63 26.87
CA HIS A 102 39.23 0.18 26.67
C HIS A 102 39.99 -0.52 27.83
N ARG A 103 40.89 0.19 28.50
CA ARG A 103 41.62 -0.26 29.70
C ARG A 103 40.75 -0.39 30.95
N ASN A 104 39.58 0.23 30.99
CA ASN A 104 38.70 0.25 32.15
C ASN A 104 37.69 -0.91 32.16
N GLY A 105 37.70 -1.78 31.14
CA GLY A 105 36.92 -3.02 31.12
C GLY A 105 36.38 -3.35 29.72
N GLU A 106 35.88 -4.58 29.57
CA GLU A 106 35.16 -5.00 28.37
C GLU A 106 33.83 -4.23 28.25
N PRO A 107 33.43 -3.77 27.05
CA PRO A 107 32.19 -3.02 26.83
C PRO A 107 30.94 -3.66 27.45
N LYS A 108 30.88 -5.00 27.45
CA LYS A 108 29.80 -5.77 28.07
C LYS A 108 29.72 -5.59 29.58
N LYS A 109 30.87 -5.59 30.27
CA LYS A 109 30.96 -5.38 31.73
C LYS A 109 30.58 -3.96 32.11
N VAL A 110 30.95 -2.97 31.30
CA VAL A 110 30.52 -1.57 31.49
C VAL A 110 29.01 -1.44 31.35
N ALA A 111 28.42 -2.00 30.30
CA ALA A 111 26.97 -1.98 30.11
C ALA A 111 26.22 -2.72 31.23
N GLU A 112 26.76 -3.83 31.73
CA GLU A 112 26.23 -4.57 32.89
C GLU A 112 26.28 -3.77 34.18
N ALA A 113 27.37 -3.05 34.42
CA ALA A 113 27.51 -2.21 35.59
C ALA A 113 26.52 -1.02 35.57
N ILE A 114 26.34 -0.38 34.41
CA ILE A 114 25.34 0.69 34.24
C ILE A 114 23.92 0.13 34.45
N ALA A 115 23.63 -1.05 33.90
CA ALA A 115 22.35 -1.73 34.13
C ALA A 115 22.10 -2.01 35.62
N SER A 116 23.13 -2.46 36.35
CA SER A 116 23.08 -2.70 37.79
C SER A 116 22.83 -1.41 38.59
N LEU A 117 23.52 -0.32 38.22
CA LEU A 117 23.31 1.01 38.81
C LEU A 117 21.85 1.47 38.66
N VAL A 118 21.30 1.37 37.46
CA VAL A 118 19.90 1.74 37.19
C VAL A 118 18.93 0.86 37.98
N ALA A 119 19.21 -0.44 38.07
CA ALA A 119 18.40 -1.38 38.85
C ALA A 119 18.44 -1.08 40.37
N ASP A 120 19.61 -0.70 40.91
CA ASP A 120 19.75 -0.32 42.32
C ASP A 120 18.99 0.97 42.64
N LEU A 121 19.12 2.02 41.81
CA LEU A 121 18.37 3.27 41.95
C LEU A 121 16.86 3.02 41.97
N ARG A 122 16.36 2.15 41.09
CA ARG A 122 14.93 1.76 41.06
C ARG A 122 14.52 0.96 42.28
N ARG A 123 15.35 0.02 42.73
CA ARG A 123 15.05 -0.80 43.92
C ARG A 123 14.89 0.09 45.16
N ARG A 124 15.77 1.08 45.32
CA ARG A 124 15.78 1.98 46.48
C ARG A 124 14.67 3.03 46.46
N HIS A 125 14.19 3.41 45.28
CA HIS A 125 13.32 4.58 45.12
C HIS A 125 11.98 4.32 44.40
N GLY A 126 11.72 3.07 43.98
CA GLY A 126 10.48 2.65 43.34
C GLY A 126 10.45 2.80 41.81
N VAL A 127 9.59 2.02 41.15
CA VAL A 127 9.47 1.93 39.68
C VAL A 127 8.87 3.19 39.04
N ALA A 128 8.15 4.02 39.82
CA ALA A 128 7.49 5.24 39.35
C ALA A 128 8.45 6.43 39.09
N LYS A 129 9.76 6.27 39.34
CA LYS A 129 10.76 7.33 39.20
C LYS A 129 11.56 7.19 37.91
N SER A 130 11.82 8.31 37.24
CA SER A 130 12.48 8.34 35.94
C SER A 130 14.00 8.31 36.08
N VAL A 131 14.65 7.46 35.29
CA VAL A 131 16.12 7.46 35.15
C VAL A 131 16.46 7.91 33.73
N VAL A 132 17.24 8.99 33.64
CA VAL A 132 17.72 9.58 32.39
C VAL A 132 19.20 9.22 32.26
N ILE A 133 19.54 8.38 31.31
CA ILE A 133 20.93 7.99 31.04
C ILE A 133 21.44 8.86 29.90
N VAL A 134 22.47 9.66 30.15
CA VAL A 134 23.09 10.53 29.15
C VAL A 134 24.35 9.85 28.66
N GLN A 135 24.40 9.54 27.36
CA GLN A 135 25.60 8.97 26.75
C GLN A 135 26.70 10.03 26.68
N PRO A 136 27.99 9.66 26.82
CA PRO A 136 29.06 10.62 26.62
C PRO A 136 29.09 11.03 25.14
N PRO A 137 29.40 12.29 24.80
CA PRO A 137 29.58 12.65 23.41
C PRO A 137 30.82 11.92 22.83
N GLY A 138 30.80 11.57 21.54
CA GLY A 138 31.95 10.92 20.90
C GLY A 138 33.17 11.83 20.91
N VAL A 139 34.27 11.43 21.55
CA VAL A 139 35.51 12.21 21.58
C VAL A 139 36.28 12.03 20.27
N LYS A 140 36.46 13.07 19.47
CA LYS A 140 37.26 12.99 18.23
C LYS A 140 38.78 12.95 18.54
N ALA A 141 39.27 11.84 19.11
CA ALA A 141 40.71 11.55 19.24
C ALA A 141 40.99 10.05 19.48
N GLY A 142 41.14 9.27 18.41
CA GLY A 142 41.71 7.89 18.44
C GLY A 142 40.84 6.79 19.10
N ARG A 143 41.48 5.67 19.48
CA ARG A 143 40.88 4.37 19.90
C ARG A 143 39.78 4.42 21.00
N LEU A 144 39.54 5.56 21.66
CA LEU A 144 38.50 5.72 22.69
C LEU A 144 37.09 5.92 22.13
N SER A 145 36.93 6.66 21.03
CA SER A 145 35.61 6.92 20.43
C SER A 145 35.02 5.71 19.71
N ASP A 146 35.89 4.92 19.09
CA ASP A 146 35.49 3.69 18.41
C ASP A 146 34.90 2.70 19.43
N ASN A 147 35.55 2.53 20.58
CA ASN A 147 35.06 1.62 21.62
C ASN A 147 33.69 2.04 22.19
N LEU A 148 33.47 3.35 22.41
CA LEU A 148 32.17 3.89 22.86
C LEU A 148 31.08 3.62 21.84
N THR A 149 31.30 4.11 20.62
CA THR A 149 30.25 4.21 19.61
C THR A 149 29.95 2.85 18.99
N GLN A 150 30.99 2.03 18.79
CA GLN A 150 30.88 0.74 18.09
C GLN A 150 30.62 -0.44 19.03
N HIS A 151 30.98 -0.35 20.32
CA HIS A 151 30.90 -1.50 21.23
C HIS A 151 30.06 -1.26 22.50
N VAL A 152 30.23 -0.12 23.18
CA VAL A 152 29.50 0.17 24.44
C VAL A 152 28.07 0.64 24.15
N HIS A 153 27.88 1.61 23.26
CA HIS A 153 26.57 2.20 22.95
C HIS A 153 25.55 1.18 22.43
N PRO A 154 25.88 0.26 21.50
CA PRO A 154 24.92 -0.73 21.01
C PRO A 154 24.43 -1.67 22.12
N GLN A 155 25.34 -2.13 22.99
CA GLN A 155 25.00 -3.02 24.10
C GLN A 155 24.19 -2.30 25.17
N LEU A 156 24.51 -1.04 25.45
CA LEU A 156 23.74 -0.20 26.37
C LEU A 156 22.33 0.07 25.81
N ARG A 157 22.20 0.41 24.51
CA ARG A 157 20.90 0.59 23.84
C ARG A 157 20.03 -0.65 23.99
N GLN A 158 20.57 -1.83 23.72
CA GLN A 158 19.83 -3.10 23.84
C GLN A 158 19.30 -3.32 25.26
N ARG A 159 20.13 -3.06 26.29
CA ARG A 159 19.77 -3.31 27.69
C ARG A 159 18.88 -2.22 28.30
N VAL A 160 19.06 -0.95 27.93
CA VAL A 160 18.19 0.13 28.43
C VAL A 160 16.79 0.05 27.79
N ARG A 161 16.68 -0.41 26.54
CA ARG A 161 15.39 -0.68 25.88
C ARG A 161 14.56 -1.75 26.61
N SER A 162 15.18 -2.73 27.27
CA SER A 162 14.45 -3.73 28.07
C SER A 162 14.07 -3.22 29.47
N MET A 163 14.53 -2.04 29.87
CA MET A 163 14.21 -1.42 31.16
C MET A 163 13.07 -0.40 31.01
N ALA A 164 11.83 -0.87 31.11
CA ALA A 164 10.63 -0.02 31.09
C ALA A 164 10.81 1.23 31.99
N SER A 165 10.44 2.42 31.50
CA SER A 165 10.53 3.74 32.19
C SER A 165 11.91 4.42 32.30
N SER A 166 12.97 3.88 31.70
CA SER A 166 14.24 4.60 31.54
C SER A 166 14.28 5.37 30.22
N ILE A 167 14.88 6.55 30.23
CA ILE A 167 15.14 7.34 29.01
C ILE A 167 16.64 7.28 28.74
N LEU A 168 17.00 6.78 27.56
CA LEU A 168 18.36 6.93 27.04
C LEU A 168 18.41 8.20 26.20
N LEU A 169 19.20 9.18 26.63
CA LEU A 169 19.49 10.39 25.88
C LEU A 169 20.77 10.20 25.08
N GLU A 170 20.60 10.20 23.77
CA GLU A 170 21.69 10.31 22.82
C GLU A 170 21.95 11.79 22.58
N LEU A 171 23.21 12.20 22.75
CA LEU A 171 23.59 13.58 22.56
C LEU A 171 23.70 13.90 21.05
N PRO A 172 23.25 15.10 20.63
CA PRO A 172 23.30 15.49 19.22
C PRO A 172 24.73 15.41 18.65
N PRO A 173 24.88 15.12 17.35
CA PRO A 173 26.19 15.11 16.70
C PRO A 173 26.97 16.42 16.84
N SER A 174 26.31 17.55 17.08
CA SER A 174 26.97 18.84 17.37
C SER A 174 27.92 18.78 18.57
N LEU A 175 27.65 17.91 19.55
CA LEU A 175 28.52 17.69 20.72
C LEU A 175 29.71 16.78 20.42
N SER A 176 29.78 16.18 19.24
CA SER A 176 30.94 15.40 18.78
C SER A 176 32.00 16.25 18.07
N ASP A 177 31.74 17.55 17.90
CA ASP A 177 32.75 18.50 17.43
C ASP A 177 33.64 19.00 18.60
N ALA A 178 34.84 19.51 18.28
CA ALA A 178 35.79 19.98 19.29
C ALA A 178 35.28 21.18 20.12
N ARG A 179 34.13 21.79 19.78
CA ARG A 179 33.60 23.00 20.43
C ARG A 179 32.74 22.65 21.67
N GLY A 180 32.23 21.42 21.75
CA GLY A 180 31.52 20.91 22.93
C GLY A 180 32.42 20.57 24.12
N TYR A 181 33.73 20.53 23.90
CA TYR A 181 34.73 20.14 24.89
C TYR A 181 35.74 21.26 25.17
N LYS A 182 36.42 21.14 26.32
CA LYS A 182 37.66 21.87 26.57
C LYS A 182 38.77 21.36 25.66
N ALA A 183 39.90 22.05 25.67
CA ALA A 183 41.09 21.65 24.90
C ALA A 183 41.58 20.22 25.21
N ASP A 184 41.23 19.65 26.37
CA ASP A 184 41.56 18.27 26.72
C ASP A 184 40.68 17.21 26.03
N LEU A 185 39.63 17.63 25.33
CA LEU A 185 38.65 16.77 24.63
C LEU A 185 37.97 15.73 25.54
N VAL A 186 38.03 15.94 26.86
CA VAL A 186 37.52 15.01 27.87
C VAL A 186 36.44 15.70 28.70
N HIS A 187 36.70 16.95 29.09
CA HIS A 187 35.78 17.74 29.90
C HIS A 187 34.95 18.68 29.04
N LEU A 188 33.68 18.87 29.41
CA LEU A 188 32.77 19.76 28.69
C LEU A 188 33.25 21.22 28.72
N SER A 189 33.07 21.91 27.60
CA SER A 189 33.06 23.38 27.58
C SER A 189 31.76 23.90 28.22
N GLU A 190 31.70 25.20 28.52
CA GLU A 190 30.45 25.83 28.97
C GLU A 190 29.30 25.60 27.98
N LYS A 191 29.60 25.72 26.69
CA LYS A 191 28.65 25.44 25.60
C LYS A 191 28.19 23.98 25.62
N GLY A 192 29.12 23.03 25.76
CA GLY A 192 28.77 21.60 25.84
C GLY A 192 27.90 21.28 27.05
N ALA A 193 28.20 21.87 28.20
CA ALA A 193 27.39 21.76 29.41
C ALA A 193 25.98 22.33 29.21
N SER A 194 25.84 23.42 28.45
CA SER A 194 24.55 24.03 28.10
C SER A 194 23.69 23.14 27.22
N GLU A 195 24.26 22.58 26.16
CA GLU A 195 23.54 21.69 25.24
C GLU A 195 23.06 20.40 25.96
N ILE A 196 23.89 19.84 26.85
CA ILE A 196 23.49 18.71 27.70
C ILE A 196 22.36 19.10 28.65
N ALA A 197 22.48 20.24 29.33
CA ALA A 197 21.44 20.73 30.23
C ALA A 197 20.11 20.91 29.49
N ALA A 198 20.13 21.41 28.26
CA ALA A 198 18.94 21.55 27.42
C ALA A 198 18.31 20.20 27.05
N CYS A 199 19.13 19.22 26.65
CA CYS A 199 18.64 17.88 26.33
C CYS A 199 17.99 17.21 27.56
N VAL A 200 18.62 17.34 28.73
CA VAL A 200 18.12 16.75 29.98
C VAL A 200 16.85 17.46 30.44
N ALA A 201 16.78 18.79 30.38
CA ALA A 201 15.58 19.56 30.74
C ALA A 201 14.37 19.18 29.86
N SER A 202 14.54 19.13 28.54
CA SER A 202 13.49 18.68 27.61
C SER A 202 12.98 17.27 27.94
N ALA A 203 13.89 16.34 28.28
CA ALA A 203 13.52 14.99 28.68
C ALA A 203 12.72 14.95 30.00
N ILE A 204 13.05 15.82 30.96
CA ILE A 204 12.38 15.94 32.26
C ILE A 204 10.99 16.57 32.12
N LEU A 205 10.88 17.64 31.34
CA LEU A 205 9.63 18.38 31.15
C LEU A 205 8.64 17.67 30.21
N GLY A 206 9.11 16.67 29.45
CA GLY A 206 8.28 15.95 28.50
C GLY A 206 7.96 16.74 27.24
N GLU A 207 8.68 17.84 27.00
CA GLU A 207 8.68 18.58 25.75
C GLU A 207 9.34 17.71 24.68
N LYS A 208 8.53 17.10 23.82
CA LYS A 208 9.05 16.46 22.62
C LYS A 208 9.62 17.55 21.73
N ARG A 209 10.94 17.59 21.61
CA ARG A 209 11.64 18.43 20.64
C ARG A 209 10.99 18.23 19.26
N ALA A 210 10.69 19.34 18.58
CA ALA A 210 10.27 19.37 17.18
C ALA A 210 11.35 18.88 16.19
N ASP A 211 12.49 18.41 16.71
CA ASP A 211 13.63 17.89 15.94
C ASP A 211 13.85 16.38 16.12
N SER A 212 12.84 15.59 16.51
CA SER A 212 12.95 14.12 16.59
C SER A 212 12.91 13.44 15.21
N ALA A 213 13.69 13.94 14.24
CA ALA A 213 13.91 13.27 12.97
C ALA A 213 14.79 12.00 13.12
N GLU A 214 15.43 11.78 14.28
CA GLU A 214 16.36 10.66 14.49
C GLU A 214 16.14 9.82 15.78
N THR A 215 14.95 9.83 16.40
CA THR A 215 14.67 8.80 17.42
C THR A 215 14.22 7.51 16.72
N GLY A 216 15.11 6.52 16.63
CA GLY A 216 14.87 5.20 16.02
C GLY A 216 13.89 4.29 16.77
N CYS A 217 12.75 4.82 17.22
CA CYS A 217 11.61 4.05 17.69
C CYS A 217 10.55 4.04 16.57
N PRO A 218 10.13 2.87 16.08
CA PRO A 218 9.19 2.76 14.97
C PRO A 218 7.83 3.37 15.32
N LEU A 219 7.23 4.09 14.37
CA LEU A 219 5.87 4.60 14.47
C LEU A 219 4.85 3.46 14.36
N ARG A 220 3.67 3.66 14.95
CA ARG A 220 2.51 2.78 14.77
C ARG A 220 1.67 3.24 13.59
N TRP A 221 1.68 2.46 12.53
CA TRP A 221 0.92 2.69 11.31
C TRP A 221 -0.33 1.83 11.31
N LEU A 222 -1.47 2.41 10.97
CA LEU A 222 -2.71 1.68 10.77
C LEU A 222 -3.19 1.89 9.34
N PHE A 223 -3.11 0.84 8.53
CA PHE A 223 -3.63 0.83 7.17
C PHE A 223 -5.07 0.33 7.17
N PHE A 224 -6.01 1.18 6.75
CA PHE A 224 -7.36 0.76 6.41
C PHE A 224 -7.38 0.23 4.99
N GLY A 225 -7.42 -1.10 4.88
CA GLY A 225 -7.30 -1.84 3.63
C GLY A 225 -5.86 -2.30 3.34
N CYS A 226 -5.73 -3.59 3.01
CA CYS A 226 -4.51 -4.19 2.46
C CYS A 226 -4.74 -4.50 0.96
N GLY A 227 -5.23 -3.51 0.22
CA GLY A 227 -5.39 -3.58 -1.23
C GLY A 227 -4.09 -3.28 -1.97
N ALA A 228 -4.17 -2.97 -3.26
CA ALA A 228 -3.00 -2.66 -4.09
C ALA A 228 -2.08 -1.57 -3.47
N VAL A 229 -2.67 -0.45 -3.07
CA VAL A 229 -1.93 0.69 -2.49
C VAL A 229 -1.53 0.41 -1.04
N GLY A 230 -2.52 0.11 -0.18
CA GLY A 230 -2.27 -0.09 1.26
C GLY A 230 -1.36 -1.28 1.54
N GLY A 231 -1.52 -2.39 0.82
CA GLY A 231 -0.68 -3.57 0.94
C GLY A 231 0.75 -3.34 0.47
N TYR A 232 0.95 -2.62 -0.64
CA TYR A 232 2.29 -2.29 -1.13
C TYR A 232 3.06 -1.39 -0.15
N PHE A 233 2.52 -0.23 0.19
CA PHE A 233 3.22 0.73 1.05
C PHE A 233 3.32 0.24 2.50
N GLY A 234 2.29 -0.45 3.00
CA GLY A 234 2.33 -1.07 4.32
C GLY A 234 3.40 -2.17 4.41
N ALA A 235 3.57 -2.98 3.37
CA ALA A 235 4.65 -3.98 3.33
C ALA A 235 6.04 -3.34 3.30
N ARG A 236 6.23 -2.26 2.52
CA ARG A 236 7.51 -1.52 2.45
C ARG A 236 7.89 -0.86 3.78
N LEU A 237 6.92 -0.31 4.51
CA LEU A 237 7.16 0.24 5.85
C LEU A 237 7.50 -0.87 6.86
N ALA A 238 6.78 -1.98 6.82
CA ALA A 238 7.04 -3.12 7.70
C ALA A 238 8.40 -3.77 7.42
N GLU A 239 8.85 -3.77 6.16
CA GLU A 239 10.20 -4.20 5.75
C GLU A 239 11.29 -3.40 6.49
N LYS A 240 11.04 -2.11 6.72
CA LYS A 240 11.95 -1.19 7.44
C LYS A 240 11.77 -1.18 8.96
N GLY A 241 10.93 -2.07 9.48
CA GLY A 241 10.77 -2.29 10.92
C GLY A 241 9.75 -1.36 11.60
N GLU A 242 8.95 -0.62 10.82
CA GLU A 242 7.83 0.15 11.35
C GLU A 242 6.74 -0.78 11.90
N LYS A 243 5.97 -0.32 12.90
CA LYS A 243 4.89 -1.11 13.49
C LYS A 243 3.63 -0.98 12.65
N VAL A 244 3.52 -1.83 11.63
CA VAL A 244 2.41 -1.80 10.68
C VAL A 244 1.28 -2.71 11.13
N SER A 245 0.11 -2.12 11.29
CA SER A 245 -1.17 -2.80 11.50
C SER A 245 -2.08 -2.64 10.28
N PHE A 246 -2.88 -3.67 10.00
CA PHE A 246 -3.87 -3.67 8.93
C PHE A 246 -5.27 -3.89 9.48
N MET A 247 -6.23 -3.07 9.03
CA MET A 247 -7.67 -3.27 9.23
C MET A 247 -8.28 -3.73 7.90
N VAL A 248 -8.79 -4.97 7.85
CA VAL A 248 -9.18 -5.64 6.59
C VAL A 248 -10.48 -6.44 6.72
N ARG A 249 -11.02 -6.92 5.59
CA ARG A 249 -12.17 -7.82 5.52
C ARG A 249 -11.75 -9.28 5.72
N LYS A 250 -12.74 -10.15 5.96
CA LYS A 250 -12.58 -11.56 6.36
C LYS A 250 -11.60 -12.38 5.51
N ASP A 251 -11.62 -12.25 4.18
CA ASP A 251 -10.78 -13.07 3.30
C ASP A 251 -9.30 -12.69 3.39
N THR A 252 -8.99 -11.40 3.28
CA THR A 252 -7.63 -10.89 3.47
C THR A 252 -7.15 -11.08 4.91
N LEU A 253 -8.05 -10.94 5.90
CA LEU A 253 -7.75 -11.17 7.32
C LEU A 253 -7.17 -12.57 7.55
N ARG A 254 -7.77 -13.60 6.94
CA ARG A 254 -7.33 -14.99 7.08
C ARG A 254 -5.89 -15.14 6.61
N VAL A 255 -5.57 -14.66 5.40
CA VAL A 255 -4.23 -14.77 4.82
C VAL A 255 -3.21 -13.94 5.57
N LEU A 256 -3.53 -12.70 5.94
CA LEU A 256 -2.61 -11.87 6.72
C LEU A 256 -2.32 -12.47 8.10
N LYS A 257 -3.29 -13.18 8.71
CA LYS A 257 -3.10 -13.89 10.00
C LYS A 257 -2.26 -15.16 9.88
N SER A 258 -2.31 -15.89 8.77
CA SER A 258 -1.52 -17.11 8.58
C SER A 258 -0.15 -16.84 7.94
N GLU A 259 -0.10 -16.04 6.89
CA GLU A 259 1.07 -15.91 6.00
C GLU A 259 1.69 -14.52 6.04
N GLY A 260 0.94 -13.49 6.43
CA GLY A 260 1.35 -12.10 6.32
C GLY A 260 1.09 -11.51 4.92
N VAL A 261 1.82 -10.47 4.53
CA VAL A 261 1.64 -9.76 3.25
C VAL A 261 2.80 -10.01 2.29
N LYS A 262 2.47 -10.28 1.02
CA LYS A 262 3.42 -10.53 -0.06
C LYS A 262 3.27 -9.46 -1.15
N VAL A 263 4.38 -9.01 -1.68
CA VAL A 263 4.46 -8.07 -2.80
C VAL A 263 5.36 -8.66 -3.88
N LYS A 264 4.80 -8.89 -5.06
CA LYS A 264 5.55 -9.16 -6.30
C LYS A 264 5.73 -7.85 -7.04
N SER A 265 6.96 -7.39 -7.20
CA SER A 265 7.21 -6.02 -7.65
C SER A 265 8.41 -5.96 -8.59
N ILE A 266 8.26 -5.18 -9.66
CA ILE A 266 9.37 -4.83 -10.57
C ILE A 266 10.53 -4.09 -9.87
N CYS A 267 10.28 -3.54 -8.67
CA CYS A 267 11.29 -2.95 -7.77
C CYS A 267 11.77 -3.93 -6.68
N GLY A 268 11.72 -5.23 -6.93
CA GLY A 268 12.08 -6.29 -5.97
C GLY A 268 10.90 -6.76 -5.13
N ASP A 269 10.82 -8.08 -4.96
CA ASP A 269 9.77 -8.76 -4.20
C ASP A 269 9.97 -8.62 -2.69
N VAL A 270 8.86 -8.62 -1.94
CA VAL A 270 8.86 -8.53 -0.47
C VAL A 270 7.88 -9.53 0.11
N HIS A 271 8.28 -10.20 1.19
CA HIS A 271 7.37 -10.96 2.05
C HIS A 271 7.53 -10.52 3.50
N ILE A 272 6.45 -9.98 4.05
CA ILE A 272 6.36 -9.63 5.47
C ILE A 272 5.55 -10.72 6.16
N PRO A 273 6.20 -11.65 6.89
CA PRO A 273 5.50 -12.70 7.60
C PRO A 273 4.63 -12.10 8.72
N ARG A 274 3.55 -12.80 9.10
CA ARG A 274 2.63 -12.39 10.17
C ARG A 274 3.34 -11.90 11.44
N ALA A 275 4.44 -12.54 11.85
CA ALA A 275 5.18 -12.18 13.06
C ALA A 275 5.85 -10.80 13.01
N LYS A 276 6.03 -10.22 11.81
CA LYS A 276 6.55 -8.85 11.63
C LYS A 276 5.46 -7.79 11.52
N LEU A 277 4.19 -8.19 11.40
CA LEU A 277 3.05 -7.28 11.48
C LEU A 277 2.65 -7.08 12.94
N ASP A 278 2.24 -5.86 13.30
CA ASP A 278 1.80 -5.52 14.66
C ASP A 278 0.41 -6.13 14.92
N GLN A 279 -0.65 -5.51 14.39
CA GLN A 279 -2.01 -6.03 14.48
C GLN A 279 -2.65 -6.28 13.11
N VAL A 280 -3.43 -7.36 13.00
CA VAL A 280 -4.27 -7.63 11.83
C VAL A 280 -5.71 -7.78 12.31
N MET A 281 -6.51 -6.75 12.04
CA MET A 281 -7.82 -6.51 12.63
C MET A 281 -8.94 -6.67 11.60
N ASN A 282 -10.13 -7.02 12.08
CA ASN A 282 -11.32 -7.22 11.26
C ASN A 282 -12.22 -5.98 11.25
N THR A 283 -12.52 -5.47 10.05
CA THR A 283 -13.50 -4.40 9.84
C THR A 283 -14.91 -4.71 10.37
N GLU A 284 -15.27 -5.99 10.54
CA GLU A 284 -16.59 -6.42 11.03
C GLU A 284 -16.65 -6.66 12.54
N ALA A 285 -15.52 -6.53 13.26
CA ALA A 285 -15.45 -6.86 14.69
C ALA A 285 -14.80 -5.74 15.54
N LEU A 286 -14.99 -4.47 15.16
CA LEU A 286 -14.30 -3.31 15.73
C LEU A 286 -14.29 -3.26 17.26
N ASP A 287 -15.40 -3.61 17.92
CA ASP A 287 -15.51 -3.58 19.38
C ASP A 287 -14.67 -4.65 20.09
N LYS A 288 -14.32 -5.72 19.39
CA LYS A 288 -13.48 -6.82 19.89
C LYS A 288 -12.00 -6.61 19.59
N GLU A 289 -11.66 -5.67 18.72
CA GLU A 289 -10.28 -5.41 18.32
C GLU A 289 -9.54 -4.60 19.38
N SER A 290 -8.24 -4.89 19.53
CA SER A 290 -7.40 -4.15 20.47
C SER A 290 -7.22 -2.71 20.01
N LYS A 291 -7.64 -1.77 20.87
CA LYS A 291 -7.52 -0.34 20.58
C LYS A 291 -6.12 0.15 20.95
N PHE A 292 -5.52 0.92 20.06
CA PHE A 292 -4.26 1.60 20.28
C PHE A 292 -4.28 2.97 19.60
N GLU A 293 -3.48 3.89 20.10
CA GLU A 293 -3.30 5.19 19.46
C GLU A 293 -2.31 5.05 18.30
N ALA A 294 -2.81 5.11 17.07
CA ALA A 294 -1.96 5.11 15.88
C ALA A 294 -1.17 6.42 15.78
N ASP A 295 0.08 6.34 15.33
CA ASP A 295 0.83 7.55 14.98
C ASP A 295 0.38 8.08 13.61
N VAL A 296 0.12 7.17 12.67
CA VAL A 296 -0.36 7.46 11.32
C VAL A 296 -1.48 6.47 10.96
N ILE A 297 -2.61 6.97 10.50
CA ILE A 297 -3.68 6.20 9.87
C ILE A 297 -3.60 6.46 8.37
N VAL A 298 -3.44 5.41 7.59
CA VAL A 298 -3.38 5.48 6.13
C VAL A 298 -4.66 4.89 5.54
N LEU A 299 -5.35 5.66 4.70
CA LEU A 299 -6.49 5.15 3.96
C LEU A 299 -5.99 4.55 2.64
N GLY A 300 -5.94 3.22 2.58
CA GLY A 300 -5.55 2.45 1.40
C GLY A 300 -6.72 1.74 0.70
N CYS A 301 -7.94 2.01 1.13
CA CYS A 301 -9.20 1.53 0.54
C CYS A 301 -9.58 2.34 -0.71
N LYS A 302 -10.58 1.87 -1.47
CA LYS A 302 -11.11 2.59 -2.64
C LYS A 302 -11.83 3.88 -2.21
N ALA A 303 -11.89 4.87 -3.10
CA ALA A 303 -12.40 6.21 -2.78
C ALA A 303 -13.83 6.21 -2.18
N TRP A 304 -14.74 5.39 -2.71
CA TRP A 304 -16.10 5.23 -2.18
C TRP A 304 -16.18 4.65 -0.76
N GLU A 305 -15.11 4.02 -0.26
CA GLU A 305 -15.07 3.46 1.10
C GLU A 305 -14.51 4.44 2.13
N VAL A 306 -13.91 5.57 1.70
CA VAL A 306 -13.18 6.49 2.58
C VAL A 306 -14.03 6.94 3.77
N GLU A 307 -15.27 7.37 3.52
CA GLU A 307 -16.18 7.85 4.56
C GLU A 307 -16.53 6.76 5.58
N ARG A 308 -16.87 5.55 5.08
CA ARG A 308 -17.12 4.38 5.94
C ARG A 308 -15.87 4.03 6.74
N CYS A 309 -14.69 4.00 6.12
CA CYS A 309 -13.43 3.73 6.78
C CYS A 309 -13.16 4.75 7.88
N LEU A 310 -13.26 6.04 7.58
CA LEU A 310 -13.11 7.12 8.57
C LEU A 310 -14.08 6.96 9.74
N GLY A 311 -15.34 6.60 9.49
CA GLY A 311 -16.31 6.28 10.56
C GLY A 311 -15.85 5.18 11.50
N MET A 312 -15.08 4.20 10.99
CA MET A 312 -14.46 3.12 11.77
C MET A 312 -13.12 3.53 12.39
N CYS A 313 -12.38 4.49 11.81
CA CYS A 313 -11.02 4.89 12.23
C CYS A 313 -10.98 5.58 13.59
N ALA A 314 -12.04 6.31 13.95
CA ALA A 314 -12.03 7.25 15.07
C ALA A 314 -11.46 6.66 16.38
N PRO A 315 -11.75 5.41 16.81
CA PRO A 315 -11.21 4.83 18.05
C PRO A 315 -9.69 4.65 18.09
N TRP A 316 -9.01 4.56 16.95
CA TRP A 316 -7.54 4.43 16.85
C TRP A 316 -6.84 5.77 16.63
N CYS A 317 -7.61 6.85 16.50
CA CYS A 317 -7.11 8.20 16.34
C CYS A 317 -6.92 8.87 17.71
N GLY A 318 -5.69 9.26 18.02
CA GLY A 318 -5.35 10.09 19.17
C GLY A 318 -5.13 11.56 18.79
N LYS A 319 -4.70 12.37 19.76
CA LYS A 319 -4.62 13.83 19.60
C LYS A 319 -3.68 14.24 18.46
N ASN A 320 -2.59 13.51 18.29
CA ASN A 320 -1.53 13.83 17.33
C ASN A 320 -1.47 12.83 16.17
N THR A 321 -2.49 12.00 15.96
CA THR A 321 -2.50 10.99 14.88
C THR A 321 -2.63 11.67 13.53
N LEU A 322 -1.72 11.40 12.62
CA LEU A 322 -1.83 11.88 11.24
C LEU A 322 -2.79 10.97 10.47
N VAL A 323 -3.68 11.55 9.67
CA VAL A 323 -4.60 10.79 8.80
C VAL A 323 -4.27 11.09 7.35
N LEU A 324 -3.69 10.11 6.66
CA LEU A 324 -3.13 10.24 5.32
C LEU A 324 -3.97 9.46 4.30
N PRO A 325 -4.75 10.13 3.42
CA PRO A 325 -5.33 9.47 2.26
C PRO A 325 -4.26 9.17 1.22
N LEU A 326 -4.38 8.04 0.53
CA LEU A 326 -3.56 7.72 -0.66
C LEU A 326 -4.42 7.41 -1.90
N GLN A 327 -5.73 7.69 -1.84
CA GLN A 327 -6.66 7.50 -2.95
C GLN A 327 -6.35 8.44 -4.12
N ASN A 328 -6.89 8.10 -5.29
CA ASN A 328 -7.07 9.07 -6.35
C ASN A 328 -8.28 9.96 -6.02
N GLY A 329 -8.20 11.25 -6.32
CA GLY A 329 -9.32 12.17 -6.15
C GLY A 329 -9.07 13.25 -5.11
N VAL A 330 -9.76 14.37 -5.28
CA VAL A 330 -9.72 15.54 -4.37
C VAL A 330 -10.79 15.47 -3.28
N ASP A 331 -11.91 14.78 -3.57
CA ASP A 331 -13.03 14.61 -2.63
C ASP A 331 -12.63 13.76 -1.42
N GLY A 332 -11.77 12.74 -1.63
CA GLY A 332 -11.23 11.92 -0.54
C GLY A 332 -10.46 12.75 0.50
N ALA A 333 -9.59 13.64 0.05
CA ALA A 333 -8.88 14.56 0.94
C ALA A 333 -9.86 15.52 1.65
N GLY A 334 -10.85 16.06 0.93
CA GLY A 334 -11.91 16.88 1.52
C GLY A 334 -12.67 16.18 2.65
N LYS A 335 -13.09 14.93 2.43
CA LYS A 335 -13.76 14.08 3.44
C LYS A 335 -12.87 13.83 4.65
N VAL A 336 -11.58 13.54 4.43
CA VAL A 336 -10.60 13.40 5.52
C VAL A 336 -10.52 14.68 6.35
N ARG A 337 -10.38 15.85 5.71
CA ARG A 337 -10.35 17.14 6.40
C ARG A 337 -11.59 17.35 7.25
N GLN A 338 -12.78 17.15 6.67
CA GLN A 338 -14.05 17.37 7.34
C GLN A 338 -14.25 16.43 8.54
N MET A 339 -14.11 15.12 8.33
CA MET A 339 -14.41 14.13 9.37
C MET A 339 -13.39 14.15 10.50
N VAL A 340 -12.10 14.23 10.19
CA VAL A 340 -11.04 14.25 11.21
C VAL A 340 -11.14 15.52 12.06
N SER A 341 -11.41 16.67 11.44
CA SER A 341 -11.64 17.92 12.19
C SER A 341 -12.86 17.79 13.12
N GLY A 342 -13.92 17.11 12.66
CA GLY A 342 -15.12 16.83 13.45
C GLY A 342 -14.89 15.93 14.67
N TRP A 343 -13.81 15.14 14.71
CA TRP A 343 -13.49 14.31 15.87
C TRP A 343 -12.91 15.08 17.05
N GLY A 344 -12.45 16.32 16.84
CA GLY A 344 -11.72 17.10 17.85
C GLY A 344 -10.35 16.51 18.20
N ARG A 345 -9.84 15.58 17.39
CA ARG A 345 -8.53 14.93 17.52
C ARG A 345 -8.05 14.42 16.17
N GLY A 346 -6.75 14.18 16.08
CA GLY A 346 -6.10 13.79 14.84
C GLY A 346 -5.81 15.00 13.97
N HIS A 347 -5.03 14.76 12.93
CA HIS A 347 -4.48 15.78 12.08
C HIS A 347 -4.56 15.32 10.61
N PRO A 348 -5.50 15.87 9.82
CA PRO A 348 -5.71 15.45 8.44
C PRO A 348 -4.60 15.96 7.53
N LEU A 349 -4.12 15.11 6.63
CA LEU A 349 -3.17 15.47 5.58
C LEU A 349 -3.83 15.39 4.19
N VAL A 350 -3.26 16.10 3.23
CA VAL A 350 -3.48 15.83 1.80
C VAL A 350 -2.47 14.78 1.37
N GLY A 351 -2.90 13.77 0.60
CA GLY A 351 -1.99 12.75 0.12
C GLY A 351 -2.50 11.99 -1.09
N TRP A 352 -1.57 11.44 -1.86
CA TRP A 352 -1.80 10.56 -2.99
C TRP A 352 -0.55 9.72 -3.28
N CYS A 353 -0.69 8.72 -4.13
CA CYS A 353 0.47 7.97 -4.63
C CYS A 353 0.50 7.90 -6.16
N ASN A 354 1.66 7.54 -6.69
CA ASN A 354 1.86 7.08 -8.06
C ASN A 354 2.29 5.62 -8.01
N ILE A 355 1.44 4.70 -8.47
CA ILE A 355 1.71 3.26 -8.48
C ILE A 355 0.75 2.56 -9.45
N VAL A 356 1.23 1.54 -10.16
CA VAL A 356 0.38 0.60 -10.90
C VAL A 356 0.50 -0.79 -10.29
N ALA A 357 -0.47 -1.10 -9.42
CA ALA A 357 -0.55 -2.36 -8.72
C ALA A 357 -1.98 -2.89 -8.64
N ALA A 358 -2.12 -4.19 -8.41
CA ALA A 358 -3.39 -4.87 -8.18
C ALA A 358 -3.24 -5.95 -7.12
N ILE A 359 -4.36 -6.33 -6.52
CA ILE A 359 -4.46 -7.52 -5.69
C ILE A 359 -4.48 -8.71 -6.66
N GLN A 360 -3.47 -9.58 -6.60
CA GLN A 360 -3.47 -10.81 -7.40
C GLN A 360 -4.34 -11.88 -6.73
N GLU A 361 -4.25 -11.97 -5.40
CA GLU A 361 -5.07 -12.80 -4.52
C GLU A 361 -5.01 -12.19 -3.10
N PRO A 362 -5.91 -12.54 -2.16
CA PRO A 362 -5.89 -11.97 -0.81
C PRO A 362 -4.49 -12.07 -0.17
N GLY A 363 -3.91 -10.93 0.22
CA GLY A 363 -2.57 -10.88 0.83
C GLY A 363 -1.39 -10.88 -0.16
N LEU A 364 -1.62 -11.02 -1.48
CA LEU A 364 -0.60 -10.92 -2.53
C LEU A 364 -0.86 -9.73 -3.46
N ILE A 365 0.05 -8.76 -3.44
CA ILE A 365 0.01 -7.58 -4.30
C ILE A 365 0.98 -7.76 -5.47
N LYS A 366 0.52 -7.46 -6.69
CA LYS A 366 1.36 -7.40 -7.88
C LYS A 366 1.55 -5.94 -8.30
N HIS A 367 2.80 -5.49 -8.43
CA HIS A 367 3.19 -4.14 -8.85
C HIS A 367 4.08 -4.24 -10.11
N TRP A 368 3.69 -3.57 -11.20
CA TRP A 368 4.33 -3.78 -12.51
C TRP A 368 4.59 -2.52 -13.35
N ALA A 369 4.16 -1.33 -12.93
CA ALA A 369 4.44 -0.08 -13.63
C ALA A 369 4.36 1.13 -12.68
N ALA A 370 4.68 2.33 -13.20
CA ALA A 370 5.02 3.53 -12.42
C ALA A 370 6.25 3.30 -11.53
N ASN A 371 7.40 3.13 -12.17
CA ASN A 371 8.68 2.85 -11.52
C ASN A 371 9.58 4.11 -11.53
N PRO A 372 10.02 4.64 -10.37
CA PRO A 372 9.69 4.15 -9.03
C PRO A 372 8.26 4.53 -8.61
N PRO A 373 7.58 3.70 -7.80
CA PRO A 373 6.35 4.11 -7.14
C PRO A 373 6.66 5.22 -6.14
N ALA A 374 5.71 6.12 -5.95
CA ALA A 374 5.94 7.30 -5.14
C ALA A 374 4.75 7.65 -4.24
N VAL A 375 5.05 8.24 -3.09
CA VAL A 375 4.07 8.78 -2.14
C VAL A 375 4.25 10.29 -2.06
N TYR A 376 3.15 11.02 -2.13
CA TYR A 376 3.12 12.47 -2.04
C TYR A 376 2.15 12.86 -0.93
N PHE A 377 2.54 13.81 -0.11
CA PHE A 377 1.66 14.33 0.93
C PHE A 377 2.11 15.71 1.42
N GLY A 378 1.21 16.38 2.14
CA GLY A 378 1.55 17.59 2.86
C GLY A 378 0.37 18.08 3.68
N GLU A 379 0.56 19.26 4.26
CA GLU A 379 -0.46 19.92 5.05
C GLU A 379 -1.58 20.48 4.16
N PHE A 380 -2.78 20.64 4.71
CA PHE A 380 -3.83 21.38 4.00
C PHE A 380 -3.47 22.86 3.86
N GLU A 381 -2.89 23.42 4.91
CA GLU A 381 -2.53 24.84 5.02
C GLU A 381 -1.27 24.96 5.90
N GLY A 382 -0.40 25.91 5.57
CA GLY A 382 0.80 26.22 6.35
C GLY A 382 1.98 25.28 6.12
N GLU A 383 3.02 25.46 6.93
CA GLU A 383 4.27 24.72 6.86
C GLU A 383 4.14 23.30 7.42
N ALA A 384 4.88 22.36 6.82
CA ALA A 384 4.92 20.99 7.30
C ALA A 384 5.34 20.90 8.78
N THR A 385 4.52 20.21 9.58
CA THR A 385 4.81 19.98 10.99
C THR A 385 6.02 19.05 11.17
N ALA A 386 6.61 19.05 12.37
CA ALA A 386 7.70 18.12 12.72
C ALA A 386 7.29 16.65 12.50
N LYS A 387 6.03 16.30 12.77
CA LYS A 387 5.52 14.94 12.57
C LYS A 387 5.35 14.62 11.07
N THR A 388 4.90 15.57 10.27
CA THR A 388 4.79 15.42 8.80
C THR A 388 6.17 15.24 8.15
N LYS A 389 7.19 16.01 8.58
CA LYS A 389 8.59 15.81 8.16
C LYS A 389 9.17 14.44 8.60
N GLN A 390 8.70 13.92 9.73
CA GLN A 390 9.08 12.59 10.18
C GLN A 390 8.57 11.50 9.22
N LEU A 391 7.39 11.66 8.62
CA LEU A 391 6.86 10.70 7.63
C LEU A 391 7.76 10.65 6.39
N GLU A 392 8.22 11.81 5.91
CA GLU A 392 9.14 11.91 4.78
C GLU A 392 10.44 11.15 5.08
N THR A 393 10.99 11.35 6.29
CA THR A 393 12.19 10.66 6.75
C THR A 393 12.00 9.13 6.88
N ILE A 394 10.79 8.65 7.18
CA ILE A 394 10.52 7.21 7.30
C ILE A 394 10.29 6.59 5.92
N PHE A 395 9.48 7.22 5.07
CA PHE A 395 9.24 6.74 3.71
C PHE A 395 10.53 6.75 2.88
N SER A 396 11.42 7.74 3.04
CA SER A 396 12.69 7.80 2.30
C SER A 396 13.65 6.64 2.62
N LYS A 397 13.43 5.92 3.73
CA LYS A 397 14.17 4.69 4.07
C LYS A 397 13.63 3.46 3.34
N CYS A 398 12.44 3.54 2.75
CA CYS A 398 11.84 2.46 1.97
C CYS A 398 12.51 2.39 0.59
N ASP A 399 13.16 1.26 0.28
CA ASP A 399 13.89 1.13 -0.98
C ASP A 399 12.91 1.19 -2.16
N GLY A 400 13.24 2.02 -3.15
CA GLY A 400 12.44 2.16 -4.37
C GLY A 400 11.11 2.89 -4.19
N VAL A 401 10.88 3.57 -3.06
CA VAL A 401 9.69 4.42 -2.85
C VAL A 401 10.12 5.87 -2.72
N ALA A 402 10.02 6.63 -3.80
CA ALA A 402 10.24 8.06 -3.73
C ALA A 402 9.15 8.72 -2.86
N VAL A 403 9.54 9.71 -2.07
CA VAL A 403 8.63 10.45 -1.20
C VAL A 403 8.75 11.94 -1.44
N HIS A 404 7.62 12.62 -1.48
CA HIS A 404 7.54 14.04 -1.75
C HIS A 404 6.66 14.71 -0.70
N LEU A 405 7.29 15.57 0.11
CA LEU A 405 6.61 16.48 1.01
C LEU A 405 6.29 17.78 0.27
N GLU A 406 5.01 17.98 -0.02
CA GLU A 406 4.52 19.08 -0.86
C GLU A 406 4.13 20.28 0.00
N GLN A 407 4.65 21.46 -0.36
CA GLN A 407 4.33 22.70 0.33
C GLN A 407 2.89 23.15 0.05
N ASP A 408 2.46 23.03 -1.21
CA ASP A 408 1.07 23.26 -1.64
C ASP A 408 0.46 21.93 -2.08
N ALA A 409 0.30 21.03 -1.10
CA ALA A 409 -0.15 19.67 -1.34
C ALA A 409 -1.56 19.62 -1.95
N LEU A 410 -2.43 20.56 -1.59
CA LEU A 410 -3.77 20.63 -2.16
C LEU A 410 -3.71 20.99 -3.65
N CYS A 411 -2.92 21.98 -4.05
CA CYS A 411 -2.74 22.34 -5.45
C CYS A 411 -2.16 21.17 -6.26
N ALA A 412 -1.08 20.56 -5.77
CA ALA A 412 -0.46 19.40 -6.42
C ALA A 412 -1.41 18.18 -6.53
N CYS A 413 -2.29 17.99 -5.53
CA CYS A 413 -3.34 16.97 -5.58
C CYS A 413 -4.37 17.26 -6.70
N TRP A 414 -4.83 18.50 -6.83
CA TRP A 414 -5.73 18.94 -7.90
C TRP A 414 -5.08 18.83 -9.29
N GLU A 415 -3.80 19.18 -9.38
CA GLU A 415 -2.99 19.04 -10.58
C GLU A 415 -2.94 17.59 -11.07
N LYS A 416 -2.64 16.62 -10.19
CA LYS A 416 -2.69 15.18 -10.51
C LYS A 416 -4.11 14.71 -10.84
N PHE A 417 -5.09 15.15 -10.06
CA PHE A 417 -6.48 14.78 -10.24
C PHE A 417 -7.02 15.23 -11.58
N SER A 418 -6.72 16.46 -12.00
CA SER A 418 -7.15 16.99 -13.30
C SER A 418 -6.67 16.12 -14.45
N PHE A 419 -5.41 15.69 -14.42
CA PHE A 419 -4.83 14.78 -15.41
C PHE A 419 -5.55 13.42 -15.43
N ILE A 420 -5.72 12.77 -14.28
CA ILE A 420 -6.35 11.44 -14.20
C ILE A 420 -7.82 11.50 -14.61
N CYS A 421 -8.56 12.50 -14.13
CA CYS A 421 -10.00 12.62 -14.35
C CYS A 421 -10.32 12.96 -15.82
N SER A 422 -9.62 13.91 -16.43
CA SER A 422 -9.79 14.24 -17.86
C SER A 422 -9.42 13.07 -18.76
N THR A 423 -8.31 12.38 -18.45
CA THR A 423 -7.91 11.16 -19.17
C THR A 423 -8.98 10.07 -19.04
N THR A 424 -9.48 9.83 -17.82
CA THR A 424 -10.57 8.85 -17.59
C THR A 424 -11.81 9.21 -18.40
N ALA A 425 -12.19 10.49 -18.46
CA ALA A 425 -13.35 10.95 -19.21
C ALA A 425 -13.24 10.63 -20.71
N VAL A 426 -12.08 10.86 -21.32
CA VAL A 426 -11.84 10.52 -22.73
C VAL A 426 -11.79 9.02 -22.93
N GLN A 427 -10.93 8.31 -22.18
CA GLN A 427 -10.72 6.88 -22.38
C GLN A 427 -12.00 6.07 -22.15
N ALA A 428 -12.67 6.25 -21.00
CA ALA A 428 -13.84 5.45 -20.67
C ALA A 428 -15.00 5.66 -21.66
N THR A 429 -15.14 6.86 -22.21
CA THR A 429 -16.18 7.22 -23.18
C THR A 429 -15.84 6.73 -24.60
N ALA A 430 -14.61 6.92 -25.06
CA ALA A 430 -14.16 6.54 -26.40
C ALA A 430 -13.87 5.03 -26.54
N GLY A 431 -13.62 4.33 -25.43
CA GLY A 431 -13.41 2.89 -25.40
C GLY A 431 -11.93 2.47 -25.30
N PRO A 432 -11.65 1.14 -25.24
CA PRO A 432 -10.32 0.58 -24.95
C PRO A 432 -9.21 1.03 -25.91
N SER A 433 -9.56 1.36 -27.15
CA SER A 433 -8.60 1.82 -28.17
C SER A 433 -8.11 3.25 -27.94
N ALA A 434 -8.73 4.05 -27.07
CA ALA A 434 -8.28 5.40 -26.76
C ALA A 434 -7.19 5.36 -25.67
N THR A 435 -6.00 4.84 -25.98
CA THR A 435 -4.87 4.84 -25.04
C THR A 435 -4.33 6.25 -24.80
N GLN A 436 -3.58 6.47 -23.70
CA GLN A 436 -3.09 7.80 -23.34
C GLN A 436 -2.24 8.44 -24.44
N ASP A 437 -1.39 7.64 -25.10
CA ASP A 437 -0.54 8.09 -26.20
C ASP A 437 -1.29 8.42 -27.50
N LEU A 438 -2.54 7.96 -27.63
CA LEU A 438 -3.39 8.28 -28.78
C LEU A 438 -4.20 9.56 -28.56
N ILE A 439 -4.45 9.97 -27.32
CA ILE A 439 -5.15 11.22 -27.00
C ILE A 439 -4.54 12.44 -27.72
N PRO A 440 -3.22 12.70 -27.67
CA PRO A 440 -2.62 13.85 -28.37
C PRO A 440 -2.41 13.62 -29.89
N LYS A 441 -2.70 12.42 -30.41
CA LYS A 441 -2.55 12.10 -31.85
C LYS A 441 -3.86 12.22 -32.61
N VAL A 442 -5.00 12.21 -31.90
CA VAL A 442 -6.35 12.33 -32.47
C VAL A 442 -6.93 13.68 -32.04
N PRO A 443 -7.06 14.66 -32.96
CA PRO A 443 -7.47 16.02 -32.62
C PRO A 443 -8.75 16.12 -31.79
N GLU A 444 -9.75 15.26 -32.09
CA GLU A 444 -11.02 15.22 -31.38
C GLU A 444 -10.86 14.76 -29.93
N LEU A 445 -9.98 13.78 -29.68
CA LEU A 445 -9.68 13.28 -28.33
C LEU A 445 -8.87 14.32 -27.54
N GLU A 446 -7.90 14.97 -28.17
CA GLU A 446 -7.12 16.04 -27.53
C GLU A 446 -8.03 17.22 -27.15
N GLN A 447 -8.92 17.65 -28.05
CA GLN A 447 -9.84 18.76 -27.78
C GLN A 447 -10.78 18.43 -26.61
N MET A 448 -11.33 17.21 -26.58
CA MET A 448 -12.16 16.73 -25.48
C MET A 448 -11.38 16.69 -24.16
N TRP A 449 -10.15 16.18 -24.18
CA TRP A 449 -9.26 16.11 -23.01
C TRP A 449 -8.92 17.50 -22.46
N ARG A 450 -8.54 18.44 -23.32
CA ARG A 450 -8.25 19.84 -22.94
C ARG A 450 -9.47 20.54 -22.37
N SER A 451 -10.65 20.31 -22.94
CA SER A 451 -11.90 20.90 -22.44
C SER A 451 -12.24 20.37 -21.04
N ALA A 452 -12.10 19.06 -20.84
CA ALA A 452 -12.24 18.44 -19.51
C ALA A 452 -11.22 18.99 -18.49
N MET A 453 -9.96 19.16 -18.88
CA MET A 453 -8.94 19.79 -18.02
C MET A 453 -9.35 21.21 -17.59
N ARG A 454 -9.80 22.06 -18.53
CA ARG A 454 -10.24 23.44 -18.23
C ARG A 454 -11.44 23.50 -17.31
N GLU A 455 -12.41 22.60 -17.49
CA GLU A 455 -13.56 22.48 -16.58
C GLU A 455 -13.11 22.16 -15.15
N ILE A 456 -12.23 21.17 -14.99
CA ILE A 456 -11.70 20.78 -13.67
C ILE A 456 -10.92 21.94 -13.04
N MET A 457 -10.10 22.66 -13.84
CA MET A 457 -9.40 23.86 -13.39
C MET A 457 -10.35 24.96 -12.91
N ALA A 458 -11.47 25.18 -13.61
CA ALA A 458 -12.47 26.17 -13.20
C ALA A 458 -13.12 25.78 -11.87
N VAL A 459 -13.43 24.48 -11.68
CA VAL A 459 -13.95 23.95 -10.41
C VAL A 459 -12.92 24.09 -9.29
N ALA A 460 -11.64 23.80 -9.55
CA ALA A 460 -10.55 23.96 -8.59
C ALA A 460 -10.43 25.42 -8.11
N ARG A 461 -10.47 26.38 -9.06
CA ARG A 461 -10.43 27.82 -8.75
C ARG A 461 -11.58 28.25 -7.87
N ALA A 462 -12.79 27.76 -8.12
CA ALA A 462 -13.96 28.04 -7.27
C ALA A 462 -13.86 27.44 -5.85
N HIS A 463 -12.92 26.52 -5.63
CA HIS A 463 -12.58 25.94 -4.33
C HIS A 463 -11.27 26.51 -3.75
N GLY A 464 -10.78 27.63 -4.29
CA GLY A 464 -9.61 28.34 -3.76
C GLY A 464 -8.26 27.76 -4.19
N VAL A 465 -8.24 26.83 -5.15
CA VAL A 465 -7.02 26.22 -5.68
C VAL A 465 -6.73 26.77 -7.06
N ASN A 466 -5.57 27.40 -7.26
CA ASN A 466 -5.24 28.05 -8.52
C ASN A 466 -3.92 27.52 -9.09
N TYR A 467 -4.00 26.94 -10.28
CA TYR A 467 -2.84 26.58 -11.09
C TYR A 467 -3.00 27.08 -12.53
N LYS A 468 -1.84 27.28 -13.16
CA LYS A 468 -1.66 27.95 -14.45
C LYS A 468 -2.19 27.12 -15.63
N GLU A 469 -2.79 27.75 -16.63
CA GLU A 469 -3.35 27.03 -17.80
C GLU A 469 -2.28 26.32 -18.62
N GLU A 470 -1.05 26.85 -18.59
CA GLU A 470 0.16 26.23 -19.14
C GLU A 470 0.42 24.82 -18.56
N TRP A 471 -0.22 24.47 -17.44
CA TRP A 471 -0.26 23.10 -16.92
C TRP A 471 -0.82 22.10 -17.92
N ILE A 472 -1.84 22.47 -18.68
CA ILE A 472 -2.48 21.59 -19.67
C ILE A 472 -1.45 21.18 -20.73
N ASP A 473 -0.71 22.15 -21.28
CA ASP A 473 0.30 21.91 -22.31
C ASP A 473 1.47 21.08 -21.80
N LYS A 474 1.88 21.28 -20.54
CA LYS A 474 2.94 20.49 -19.90
C LYS A 474 2.59 18.99 -19.76
N ARG A 475 1.31 18.64 -19.83
CA ARG A 475 0.83 17.26 -19.69
C ARG A 475 0.69 16.52 -21.03
N ILE A 476 0.71 17.22 -22.15
CA ILE A 476 0.66 16.61 -23.49
C ILE A 476 1.85 15.67 -23.77
N PRO A 477 3.12 16.05 -23.49
CA PRO A 477 4.25 15.14 -23.68
C PRO A 477 4.13 13.86 -22.85
N ILE A 478 3.61 13.98 -21.63
CA ILE A 478 3.43 12.84 -20.72
C ILE A 478 2.38 11.87 -21.25
N LEU A 479 1.30 12.37 -21.87
CA LEU A 479 0.35 11.51 -22.58
C LEU A 479 1.04 10.79 -23.73
N ALA A 480 1.78 11.50 -24.56
CA ALA A 480 2.44 10.96 -25.75
C ALA A 480 3.45 9.84 -25.41
N GLU A 481 4.13 9.95 -24.28
CA GLU A 481 5.10 8.95 -23.80
C GLU A 481 4.44 7.72 -23.15
N ALA A 482 3.17 7.82 -22.74
CA ALA A 482 2.44 6.76 -22.04
C ALA A 482 1.85 5.71 -23.01
N LEU A 483 2.73 5.03 -23.75
CA LEU A 483 2.38 4.07 -24.80
C LEU A 483 1.44 2.96 -24.29
N GLY A 484 0.25 2.85 -24.90
CA GLY A 484 -0.73 1.83 -24.55
C GLY A 484 -1.38 1.99 -23.17
N ALA A 485 -1.07 3.08 -22.44
CA ALA A 485 -1.50 3.24 -21.07
C ALA A 485 -2.99 3.57 -20.97
N THR A 486 -3.62 3.06 -19.92
CA THR A 486 -5.03 3.28 -19.59
C THR A 486 -5.19 3.63 -18.12
N THR A 487 -6.27 4.33 -17.76
CA THR A 487 -6.58 4.59 -16.35
C THR A 487 -7.19 3.35 -15.68
N SER A 488 -7.03 3.23 -14.36
CA SER A 488 -7.66 2.14 -13.59
C SER A 488 -9.18 2.16 -13.68
N CYS A 489 -9.79 3.35 -13.57
CA CYS A 489 -11.23 3.51 -13.65
C CYS A 489 -11.79 3.08 -15.01
N SER A 490 -11.13 3.46 -16.12
CA SER A 490 -11.53 3.00 -17.46
C SER A 490 -11.46 1.47 -17.59
N ARG A 491 -10.41 0.82 -17.07
CA ARG A 491 -10.30 -0.64 -17.07
C ARG A 491 -11.37 -1.33 -16.24
N ASP A 492 -11.76 -0.76 -15.11
CA ASP A 492 -12.86 -1.30 -14.28
C ASP A 492 -14.20 -1.18 -15.02
N LEU A 493 -14.48 -0.03 -15.65
CA LEU A 493 -15.69 0.20 -16.44
C LEU A 493 -15.79 -0.74 -17.65
N TRP A 494 -14.71 -0.92 -18.43
CA TRP A 494 -14.73 -1.82 -19.59
C TRP A 494 -14.88 -3.29 -19.21
N ALA A 495 -14.44 -3.67 -18.02
CA ALA A 495 -14.57 -5.02 -17.50
C ALA A 495 -15.87 -5.25 -16.70
N GLY A 496 -16.80 -4.29 -16.69
CA GLY A 496 -18.06 -4.40 -15.96
C GLY A 496 -17.91 -4.51 -14.43
N ARG A 497 -16.80 -4.00 -13.87
CA ARG A 497 -16.54 -3.99 -12.43
C ARG A 497 -16.95 -2.66 -11.81
N HIS A 498 -17.23 -2.68 -10.50
CA HIS A 498 -17.44 -1.45 -9.73
C HIS A 498 -16.21 -0.53 -9.86
N SER A 499 -16.44 0.70 -10.30
CA SER A 499 -15.39 1.66 -10.67
C SER A 499 -15.39 2.91 -9.79
N GLU A 500 -14.32 3.72 -9.89
CA GLU A 500 -14.20 5.04 -9.25
C GLU A 500 -14.84 6.15 -10.12
N LEU A 501 -15.78 5.81 -11.02
CA LEU A 501 -16.42 6.79 -11.92
C LEU A 501 -17.07 7.94 -11.13
N ASP A 502 -17.78 7.60 -10.07
CA ASP A 502 -18.46 8.57 -9.23
C ASP A 502 -17.48 9.41 -8.41
N ASP A 503 -16.38 8.82 -7.93
CA ASP A 503 -15.35 9.53 -7.15
C ASP A 503 -14.43 10.40 -8.02
N LEU A 504 -14.35 10.14 -9.33
CA LEU A 504 -13.59 10.94 -10.29
C LEU A 504 -14.47 11.97 -10.99
N LEU A 505 -15.22 11.54 -12.00
CA LEU A 505 -16.04 12.44 -12.83
C LEU A 505 -17.28 12.93 -12.05
N GLY A 506 -17.89 12.05 -11.25
CA GLY A 506 -19.04 12.43 -10.41
C GLY A 506 -18.68 13.50 -9.38
N SER A 507 -17.48 13.44 -8.80
CA SER A 507 -16.97 14.46 -7.89
C SER A 507 -16.85 15.83 -8.56
N VAL A 508 -16.26 15.90 -9.76
CA VAL A 508 -16.16 17.17 -10.51
C VAL A 508 -17.55 17.71 -10.86
N HIS A 509 -18.46 16.84 -11.30
CA HIS A 509 -19.86 17.21 -11.58
C HIS A 509 -20.52 17.85 -10.35
N ARG A 510 -20.47 17.18 -9.19
CA ARG A 510 -21.07 17.67 -7.94
C ARG A 510 -20.40 18.95 -7.42
N LEU A 511 -19.07 19.02 -7.45
CA LEU A 511 -18.32 20.20 -7.00
C LEU A 511 -18.59 21.42 -7.91
N GLY A 512 -18.76 21.19 -9.21
CA GLY A 512 -19.17 22.21 -10.17
C GLY A 512 -20.57 22.75 -9.88
N GLU A 513 -21.56 21.86 -9.75
CA GLU A 513 -22.94 22.23 -9.39
C GLU A 513 -23.00 23.03 -8.07
N ALA A 514 -22.29 22.57 -7.03
CA ALA A 514 -22.25 23.25 -5.73
C ALA A 514 -21.68 24.68 -5.78
N LYS A 515 -20.89 25.01 -6.81
CA LYS A 515 -20.30 26.34 -7.01
C LYS A 515 -20.87 27.08 -8.23
N ASN A 516 -21.91 26.55 -8.88
CA ASN A 516 -22.44 27.06 -10.14
C ASN A 516 -21.37 27.21 -11.24
N VAL A 517 -20.41 26.28 -11.30
CA VAL A 517 -19.37 26.22 -12.34
C VAL A 517 -19.79 25.17 -13.39
N PRO A 518 -20.01 25.57 -14.66
CA PRO A 518 -20.37 24.63 -15.72
C PRO A 518 -19.28 23.59 -15.97
N THR A 519 -19.68 22.32 -16.05
CA THR A 519 -18.79 21.18 -16.39
C THR A 519 -19.40 20.29 -17.49
N PRO A 520 -19.78 20.83 -18.66
CA PRO A 520 -20.57 20.11 -19.66
C PRO A 520 -19.88 18.85 -20.21
N VAL A 521 -18.57 18.87 -20.49
CA VAL A 521 -17.84 17.70 -20.99
C VAL A 521 -17.78 16.62 -19.92
N ILE A 522 -17.35 16.96 -18.71
CA ILE A 522 -17.25 15.99 -17.61
C ILE A 522 -18.64 15.43 -17.25
N SER A 523 -19.65 16.29 -17.16
CA SER A 523 -21.02 15.90 -16.83
C SER A 523 -21.62 14.96 -17.88
N THR A 524 -21.35 15.22 -19.17
CA THR A 524 -21.80 14.35 -20.26
C THR A 524 -21.12 12.99 -20.19
N CYS A 525 -19.80 12.95 -19.99
CA CYS A 525 -19.06 11.69 -19.84
C CYS A 525 -19.57 10.89 -18.63
N TYR A 526 -19.72 11.56 -17.48
CA TYR A 526 -20.23 10.94 -16.25
C TYR A 526 -21.62 10.32 -16.48
N ARG A 527 -22.56 11.08 -17.03
CA ARG A 527 -23.95 10.64 -17.25
C ARG A 527 -24.03 9.49 -18.25
N SER A 528 -23.23 9.53 -19.32
CA SER A 528 -23.16 8.46 -20.32
C SER A 528 -22.59 7.14 -19.76
N LEU A 529 -21.70 7.23 -18.78
CA LEU A 529 -21.07 6.06 -18.15
C LEU A 529 -21.81 5.58 -16.89
N ALA A 530 -22.68 6.40 -16.30
CA ALA A 530 -23.35 6.12 -15.03
C ALA A 530 -24.17 4.82 -15.05
N VAL A 531 -24.81 4.49 -16.18
CA VAL A 531 -25.57 3.24 -16.31
C VAL A 531 -24.65 2.03 -16.18
N ARG A 532 -23.48 2.04 -16.85
CA ARG A 532 -22.50 0.94 -16.77
C ARG A 532 -22.02 0.73 -15.34
N ASP A 533 -21.71 1.82 -14.64
CA ASP A 533 -21.25 1.75 -13.25
C ASP A 533 -22.36 1.27 -12.29
N ARG A 534 -23.59 1.76 -12.44
CA ARG A 534 -24.75 1.30 -11.63
C ARG A 534 -25.06 -0.17 -11.84
N VAL A 535 -24.96 -0.66 -13.08
CA VAL A 535 -25.13 -2.08 -13.38
C VAL A 535 -24.03 -2.91 -12.70
N ALA A 536 -22.77 -2.46 -12.79
CA ALA A 536 -21.66 -3.12 -12.10
C ALA A 536 -21.80 -3.13 -10.57
N ARG A 537 -22.47 -2.12 -10.00
CA ARG A 537 -22.82 -2.05 -8.57
C ARG A 537 -24.07 -2.85 -8.19
N ARG A 538 -24.78 -3.45 -9.16
CA ARG A 538 -26.09 -4.10 -8.98
C ARG A 538 -27.19 -3.15 -8.49
N GLU A 539 -27.03 -1.85 -8.75
CA GLU A 539 -28.00 -0.80 -8.46
C GLU A 539 -29.02 -0.62 -9.60
N ALA A 540 -28.73 -1.16 -10.79
CA ALA A 540 -29.62 -1.15 -11.94
C ALA A 540 -29.46 -2.45 -12.74
N THR A 541 -30.55 -2.93 -13.33
CA THR A 541 -30.54 -4.02 -14.32
C THR A 541 -30.74 -3.43 -15.70
N LEU A 542 -29.88 -3.77 -16.66
CA LEU A 542 -30.21 -3.49 -18.07
C LEU A 542 -31.39 -4.38 -18.45
N PRO A 543 -32.43 -3.85 -19.11
CA PRO A 543 -33.45 -4.70 -19.70
C PRO A 543 -32.75 -5.64 -20.68
N ILE A 544 -32.95 -6.95 -20.49
CA ILE A 544 -32.70 -7.93 -21.54
C ILE A 544 -33.74 -7.57 -22.60
N TYR A 545 -33.32 -6.91 -23.68
CA TYR A 545 -34.19 -6.81 -24.84
C TYR A 545 -34.29 -8.23 -25.42
N PRO A 546 -35.48 -8.88 -25.40
CA PRO A 546 -35.68 -9.97 -26.33
C PRO A 546 -35.36 -9.43 -27.73
N LEU A 547 -34.67 -10.22 -28.55
CA LEU A 547 -34.61 -9.94 -29.98
C LEU A 547 -36.02 -9.58 -30.44
N LEU A 548 -36.20 -8.38 -30.99
CA LEU A 548 -37.51 -7.90 -31.42
C LEU A 548 -38.15 -8.98 -32.29
N GLU A 549 -39.30 -9.50 -31.85
CA GLU A 549 -40.13 -10.43 -32.62
C GLU A 549 -40.34 -9.85 -34.02
N GLY A 550 -39.81 -10.54 -35.04
CA GLY A 550 -39.99 -10.14 -36.43
C GLY A 550 -38.77 -9.59 -37.17
N GLN A 551 -37.57 -9.55 -36.58
CA GLN A 551 -36.37 -9.53 -37.43
C GLN A 551 -36.22 -10.88 -38.14
N LYS A 552 -36.74 -10.95 -39.38
CA LYS A 552 -36.50 -12.05 -40.30
C LYS A 552 -34.99 -12.20 -40.47
N ILE A 553 -34.44 -13.34 -40.10
CA ILE A 553 -33.17 -13.84 -40.65
C ILE A 553 -33.44 -14.06 -42.15
N LEU A 554 -33.18 -13.05 -42.98
CA LEU A 554 -33.17 -13.17 -44.43
C LEU A 554 -31.76 -13.63 -44.87
N GLY A 555 -31.33 -14.76 -44.32
CA GLY A 555 -30.15 -15.48 -44.78
C GLY A 555 -30.58 -16.50 -45.81
N THR A 556 -30.25 -16.25 -47.07
CA THR A 556 -30.44 -17.23 -48.13
C THR A 556 -29.23 -18.15 -48.19
N ILE A 557 -29.40 -19.44 -47.92
CA ILE A 557 -28.31 -20.43 -48.04
C ILE A 557 -28.16 -20.80 -49.52
N CYS A 558 -27.00 -20.50 -50.08
CA CYS A 558 -26.61 -20.95 -51.42
C CYS A 558 -25.46 -21.95 -51.35
N ASN A 559 -25.44 -22.92 -52.26
CA ASN A 559 -24.29 -23.81 -52.41
C ASN A 559 -23.11 -23.10 -53.11
N HIS A 560 -21.97 -23.79 -53.22
CA HIS A 560 -20.73 -23.29 -53.87
C HIS A 560 -20.86 -22.83 -55.33
N LYS A 561 -22.04 -23.00 -55.96
CA LYS A 561 -22.37 -22.51 -57.31
C LYS A 561 -23.39 -21.36 -57.30
N GLY A 562 -23.74 -20.84 -56.12
CA GLY A 562 -24.71 -19.75 -55.96
C GLY A 562 -26.19 -20.18 -56.03
N GLN A 563 -26.51 -21.48 -55.99
CA GLN A 563 -27.90 -21.94 -56.03
C GLN A 563 -28.51 -22.03 -54.63
N GLN A 564 -29.70 -21.44 -54.47
CA GLN A 564 -30.51 -21.48 -53.26
C GLN A 564 -30.87 -22.91 -52.84
N LEU A 565 -30.56 -23.30 -51.61
CA LEU A 565 -31.02 -24.58 -51.04
C LEU A 565 -32.39 -24.40 -50.38
N PRO A 566 -33.32 -25.38 -50.49
CA PRO A 566 -34.64 -25.26 -49.89
C PRO A 566 -34.53 -25.20 -48.36
N ALA A 567 -35.04 -24.13 -47.75
CA ALA A 567 -35.10 -24.00 -46.30
C ALA A 567 -36.10 -25.00 -45.74
N GLU A 568 -35.63 -26.04 -45.04
CA GLU A 568 -36.50 -26.87 -44.19
C GLU A 568 -36.93 -26.06 -42.95
N ARG A 569 -37.93 -25.20 -43.16
CA ARG A 569 -38.63 -24.41 -42.13
C ARG A 569 -39.14 -25.24 -40.94
N THR A 570 -39.25 -26.56 -41.10
CA THR A 570 -39.92 -27.45 -40.15
C THR A 570 -39.03 -27.86 -38.97
N LEU A 571 -37.70 -27.95 -39.13
CA LEU A 571 -36.85 -28.51 -38.08
C LEU A 571 -36.56 -27.52 -36.94
N VAL A 572 -36.35 -26.24 -37.27
CA VAL A 572 -36.09 -25.18 -36.27
C VAL A 572 -37.34 -24.85 -35.47
N GLN A 573 -38.51 -24.76 -36.11
CA GLN A 573 -39.78 -24.55 -35.40
C GLN A 573 -40.14 -25.75 -34.51
N LYS A 574 -39.82 -26.98 -34.94
CA LYS A 574 -40.04 -28.19 -34.14
C LYS A 574 -39.13 -28.21 -32.91
N LYS A 575 -37.83 -27.91 -33.04
CA LYS A 575 -36.90 -27.87 -31.89
C LYS A 575 -37.16 -26.73 -30.90
N VAL A 576 -37.61 -25.56 -31.38
CA VAL A 576 -38.01 -24.45 -30.49
C VAL A 576 -39.32 -24.78 -29.75
N SER A 577 -40.25 -25.47 -30.41
CA SER A 577 -41.49 -25.92 -29.76
C SER A 577 -41.26 -27.10 -28.80
N GLU A 578 -40.33 -27.99 -29.11
CA GLU A 578 -39.87 -29.07 -28.21
C GLU A 578 -39.10 -28.51 -27.00
N ALA A 579 -38.26 -27.48 -27.17
CA ALA A 579 -37.58 -26.79 -26.07
C ALA A 579 -38.56 -26.05 -25.15
N SER A 580 -39.61 -25.44 -25.71
CA SER A 580 -40.68 -24.80 -24.94
C SER A 580 -41.56 -25.82 -24.19
N ALA A 581 -41.74 -27.02 -24.76
CA ALA A 581 -42.43 -28.12 -24.10
C ALA A 581 -41.56 -28.80 -23.02
N LEU A 582 -40.24 -28.88 -23.24
CA LEU A 582 -39.27 -29.44 -22.29
C LEU A 582 -39.12 -28.57 -21.04
N ALA A 583 -39.22 -27.24 -21.19
CA ALA A 583 -39.26 -26.29 -20.07
C ALA A 583 -40.51 -26.46 -19.17
N ALA A 584 -41.56 -27.13 -19.64
CA ALA A 584 -42.78 -27.40 -18.89
C ALA A 584 -42.80 -28.80 -18.21
N SER A 585 -41.80 -29.66 -18.44
CA SER A 585 -41.85 -31.07 -17.99
C SER A 585 -40.63 -31.59 -17.23
N VAL A 586 -39.76 -30.74 -16.68
CA VAL A 586 -38.63 -31.19 -15.84
C VAL A 586 -39.12 -31.48 -14.40
N GLU A 587 -39.85 -32.58 -14.27
CA GLU A 587 -39.98 -33.35 -13.03
C GLU A 587 -39.84 -34.84 -13.38
N LYS A 588 -38.61 -35.27 -13.71
CA LYS A 588 -38.08 -36.64 -13.51
C LYS A 588 -36.70 -36.82 -14.13
N ALA A 589 -35.80 -37.36 -13.33
CA ALA A 589 -34.40 -37.63 -13.61
C ALA A 589 -34.16 -38.95 -14.37
N SER A 590 -32.90 -39.06 -14.83
CA SER A 590 -32.11 -40.24 -15.22
C SER A 590 -32.51 -41.03 -16.47
N GLU A 591 -31.65 -40.99 -17.50
CA GLU A 591 -31.07 -42.15 -18.20
C GLU A 591 -30.30 -41.68 -19.45
N CYS A 592 -29.01 -42.02 -19.54
CA CYS A 592 -28.32 -42.50 -20.76
C CYS A 592 -26.79 -42.40 -20.60
N GLU A 593 -26.22 -43.42 -19.97
CA GLU A 593 -24.86 -43.88 -20.30
C GLU A 593 -24.92 -44.78 -21.53
N LYS A 594 -23.91 -44.65 -22.40
CA LYS A 594 -23.29 -45.63 -23.32
C LYS A 594 -23.17 -45.05 -24.73
N HIS A 595 -21.92 -44.90 -25.20
CA HIS A 595 -21.36 -45.38 -26.47
C HIS A 595 -19.94 -44.77 -26.61
N PHE A 596 -18.88 -45.50 -26.26
CA PHE A 596 -17.50 -45.14 -26.61
C PHE A 596 -16.91 -46.18 -27.56
N CYS A 597 -16.31 -45.70 -28.65
CA CYS A 597 -15.64 -46.47 -29.70
C CYS A 597 -14.21 -46.85 -29.24
N THR A 598 -13.77 -48.08 -29.53
CA THR A 598 -12.53 -48.69 -29.01
C THR A 598 -11.46 -48.97 -30.09
N ASP A 599 -11.23 -48.07 -31.04
CA ASP A 599 -10.19 -48.23 -32.08
C ASP A 599 -9.07 -47.19 -31.92
N GLU A 600 -7.91 -47.60 -31.40
CA GLU A 600 -6.73 -46.76 -31.15
C GLU A 600 -5.92 -46.42 -32.41
N SER A 601 -6.31 -46.92 -33.60
CA SER A 601 -5.59 -46.66 -34.86
C SER A 601 -6.06 -45.44 -35.65
N LYS A 602 -7.04 -44.69 -35.12
CA LYS A 602 -7.52 -43.41 -35.65
C LYS A 602 -7.52 -42.35 -34.56
N LEU A 603 -6.34 -41.85 -34.21
CA LEU A 603 -6.25 -40.62 -33.43
C LEU A 603 -6.51 -39.43 -34.36
N GLU A 604 -7.72 -38.88 -34.28
CA GLU A 604 -8.06 -37.56 -34.82
C GLU A 604 -7.56 -36.50 -33.83
N TRP A 605 -6.79 -35.53 -34.33
CA TRP A 605 -6.23 -34.46 -33.50
C TRP A 605 -7.32 -33.43 -33.18
N PHE A 606 -7.43 -33.07 -31.91
CA PHE A 606 -8.35 -32.04 -31.43
C PHE A 606 -7.79 -30.63 -31.66
N ILE A 607 -8.56 -29.80 -32.36
CA ILE A 607 -8.55 -28.35 -32.20
C ILE A 607 -9.95 -27.99 -31.70
N CYS A 608 -10.08 -27.73 -30.40
CA CYS A 608 -11.27 -27.05 -29.88
C CYS A 608 -11.09 -25.56 -30.23
N PRO A 609 -11.99 -24.94 -31.02
CA PRO A 609 -11.89 -23.50 -31.22
C PRO A 609 -12.14 -22.82 -29.87
N MET A 610 -11.34 -21.81 -29.56
CA MET A 610 -11.63 -20.92 -28.44
C MET A 610 -13.06 -20.40 -28.59
N THR A 611 -13.85 -20.46 -27.51
CA THR A 611 -15.20 -19.91 -27.40
C THR A 611 -15.21 -18.49 -27.98
N SER A 612 -15.74 -18.34 -29.19
CA SER A 612 -15.80 -17.07 -29.90
C SER A 612 -17.26 -16.65 -30.02
N ALA A 613 -17.64 -15.58 -29.32
CA ALA A 613 -18.96 -14.99 -29.49
C ALA A 613 -19.01 -14.25 -30.83
N VAL A 614 -19.62 -14.88 -31.83
CA VAL A 614 -19.87 -14.27 -33.13
C VAL A 614 -21.22 -13.54 -33.06
N ALA A 615 -21.22 -12.23 -33.28
CA ALA A 615 -22.48 -11.48 -33.42
C ALA A 615 -23.23 -11.97 -34.67
N SER A 616 -24.57 -11.90 -34.67
CA SER A 616 -25.37 -12.27 -35.85
C SER A 616 -24.89 -11.50 -37.10
N GLY A 617 -24.66 -12.22 -38.20
CA GLY A 617 -24.05 -11.71 -39.42
C GLY A 617 -22.51 -11.67 -39.41
N GLY A 618 -21.88 -12.04 -38.30
CA GLY A 618 -20.43 -12.17 -38.18
C GLY A 618 -19.90 -13.38 -38.94
N GLN A 619 -18.64 -13.29 -39.37
CA GLN A 619 -17.97 -14.35 -40.11
C GLN A 619 -16.94 -15.03 -39.24
N SER A 620 -16.89 -16.37 -39.31
CA SER A 620 -15.79 -17.17 -38.77
C SER A 620 -14.97 -17.71 -39.93
N GLU A 621 -13.65 -17.51 -39.88
CA GLU A 621 -12.72 -17.98 -40.92
C GLU A 621 -12.23 -19.39 -40.56
N ILE A 622 -12.36 -20.34 -41.49
CA ILE A 622 -11.86 -21.72 -41.32
C ILE A 622 -10.65 -21.91 -42.26
N PRO A 623 -9.52 -22.45 -41.75
CA PRO A 623 -8.34 -22.71 -42.58
C PRO A 623 -8.63 -23.70 -43.71
N GLU A 624 -8.08 -23.42 -44.88
CA GLU A 624 -8.17 -24.28 -46.06
C GLU A 624 -7.54 -25.67 -45.77
N GLY A 625 -8.23 -26.74 -46.13
CA GLY A 625 -7.79 -28.13 -45.89
C GLY A 625 -8.33 -28.76 -44.61
N VAL A 626 -9.00 -28.00 -43.72
CA VAL A 626 -9.64 -28.53 -42.51
C VAL A 626 -11.08 -28.95 -42.83
N GLN A 627 -11.41 -30.23 -42.64
CA GLN A 627 -12.80 -30.69 -42.68
C GLN A 627 -13.45 -30.42 -41.32
N MET A 628 -14.44 -29.52 -41.29
CA MET A 628 -15.16 -29.21 -40.05
C MET A 628 -16.38 -30.11 -39.88
N MET A 629 -16.37 -30.89 -38.81
CA MET A 629 -17.57 -31.47 -38.20
C MET A 629 -18.16 -30.41 -37.27
N TRP A 630 -19.49 -30.31 -37.22
CA TRP A 630 -20.14 -29.33 -36.36
C TRP A 630 -21.44 -29.87 -35.80
N GLU A 631 -21.76 -29.43 -34.59
CA GLU A 631 -23.05 -29.62 -33.96
C GLU A 631 -23.56 -28.32 -33.35
N ALA A 632 -24.88 -28.14 -33.39
CA ALA A 632 -25.54 -26.99 -32.79
C ALA A 632 -26.17 -27.43 -31.47
N GLU A 633 -25.68 -26.85 -30.38
CA GLU A 633 -26.11 -27.14 -29.02
C GLU A 633 -26.82 -25.95 -28.38
N LEU A 634 -27.57 -26.22 -27.31
CA LEU A 634 -28.09 -25.18 -26.43
C LEU A 634 -27.02 -24.88 -25.37
N GLY A 635 -26.31 -23.77 -25.54
CA GLY A 635 -25.42 -23.25 -24.52
C GLY A 635 -26.19 -22.58 -23.40
N VAL A 636 -25.75 -22.82 -22.17
CA VAL A 636 -26.25 -22.14 -20.97
C VAL A 636 -25.23 -21.07 -20.60
N VAL A 637 -25.64 -19.80 -20.61
CA VAL A 637 -24.78 -18.69 -20.22
C VAL A 637 -24.84 -18.56 -18.70
N ILE A 638 -23.72 -18.79 -18.02
CA ILE A 638 -23.64 -18.63 -16.57
C ILE A 638 -23.35 -17.16 -16.23
N SER A 639 -24.27 -16.51 -15.54
CA SER A 639 -24.22 -15.07 -15.24
C SER A 639 -23.21 -14.67 -14.17
N HIS A 640 -22.75 -15.63 -13.36
CA HIS A 640 -21.89 -15.38 -12.19
C HIS A 640 -20.93 -16.56 -11.96
N ALA A 641 -19.70 -16.30 -11.53
CA ALA A 641 -18.76 -17.36 -11.16
C ALA A 641 -19.31 -18.20 -9.99
N CYS A 642 -19.21 -19.53 -10.10
CA CYS A 642 -19.73 -20.48 -9.13
C CYS A 642 -18.86 -21.75 -9.07
N GLU A 643 -18.85 -22.42 -7.92
CA GLU A 643 -18.18 -23.71 -7.72
C GLU A 643 -19.00 -24.54 -6.74
N ASN A 644 -19.16 -25.85 -6.99
CA ASN A 644 -19.90 -26.78 -6.13
C ASN A 644 -21.35 -26.35 -5.81
N LEU A 645 -22.11 -25.96 -6.84
CA LEU A 645 -23.52 -25.60 -6.70
C LEU A 645 -24.39 -26.82 -6.37
N SER A 646 -25.36 -26.63 -5.47
CA SER A 646 -26.46 -27.56 -5.31
C SER A 646 -27.38 -27.52 -6.54
N VAL A 647 -28.04 -28.64 -6.85
CA VAL A 647 -28.94 -28.74 -8.02
C VAL A 647 -30.09 -27.73 -7.90
N GLU A 648 -30.53 -27.48 -6.67
CA GLU A 648 -31.61 -26.55 -6.33
C GLU A 648 -31.24 -25.09 -6.59
N GLU A 649 -29.94 -24.75 -6.54
CA GLU A 649 -29.45 -23.38 -6.73
C GLU A 649 -28.98 -23.11 -8.16
N ALA A 650 -28.76 -24.14 -8.97
CA ALA A 650 -28.14 -24.04 -10.30
C ALA A 650 -28.86 -23.04 -11.23
N MET A 651 -30.19 -23.02 -11.22
CA MET A 651 -30.98 -22.13 -12.07
C MET A 651 -30.84 -20.65 -11.71
N ASN A 652 -30.43 -20.32 -10.49
CA ASN A 652 -30.18 -18.93 -10.08
C ASN A 652 -28.91 -18.34 -10.72
N TYR A 653 -28.06 -19.19 -11.29
CA TYR A 653 -26.80 -18.80 -11.92
C TYR A 653 -26.92 -18.74 -13.45
N VAL A 654 -28.01 -19.23 -14.03
CA VAL A 654 -28.27 -19.16 -15.47
C VAL A 654 -28.66 -17.73 -15.85
N GLY A 655 -27.78 -17.06 -16.60
CA GLY A 655 -27.97 -15.72 -17.16
C GLY A 655 -28.69 -15.69 -18.50
N GLY A 656 -28.85 -16.84 -19.14
CA GLY A 656 -29.55 -16.98 -20.41
C GLY A 656 -29.11 -18.23 -21.16
N TYR A 657 -29.56 -18.32 -22.40
CA TYR A 657 -29.22 -19.40 -23.30
C TYR A 657 -28.70 -18.83 -24.62
N CYS A 658 -27.79 -19.54 -25.26
CA CYS A 658 -27.31 -19.24 -26.59
C CYS A 658 -27.33 -20.51 -27.46
N VAL A 659 -27.24 -20.34 -28.77
CA VAL A 659 -26.89 -21.45 -29.66
C VAL A 659 -25.38 -21.52 -29.69
N VAL A 660 -24.83 -22.66 -29.33
CA VAL A 660 -23.39 -22.95 -29.42
C VAL A 660 -23.18 -23.80 -30.66
N LEU A 661 -22.23 -23.41 -31.49
CA LEU A 661 -21.73 -24.27 -32.55
C LEU A 661 -20.46 -24.91 -32.03
N ASP A 662 -20.55 -26.19 -31.64
CA ASP A 662 -19.36 -26.97 -31.36
C ASP A 662 -18.78 -27.42 -32.71
N LEU A 663 -17.54 -27.02 -32.98
CA LEU A 663 -16.85 -27.25 -34.24
C LEU A 663 -15.63 -28.13 -33.97
N THR A 664 -15.58 -29.30 -34.58
CA THR A 664 -14.45 -30.24 -34.48
C THR A 664 -13.78 -30.38 -35.84
N GLY A 665 -12.46 -30.13 -35.91
CA GLY A 665 -11.70 -30.20 -37.15
C GLY A 665 -11.00 -31.52 -37.40
N GLY A 666 -11.31 -32.16 -38.52
CA GLY A 666 -10.62 -33.34 -39.02
C GLY A 666 -9.75 -33.03 -40.25
N ASN A 667 -8.63 -33.76 -40.36
CA ASN A 667 -7.67 -33.83 -41.47
C ASN A 667 -6.72 -32.63 -41.70
N LEU A 668 -5.57 -32.63 -41.02
CA LEU A 668 -4.30 -32.10 -41.55
C LEU A 668 -3.50 -33.26 -42.19
N GLY A 669 -4.07 -33.87 -43.22
CA GLY A 669 -3.40 -34.91 -44.00
C GLY A 669 -2.52 -34.30 -45.08
N ALA A 670 -1.20 -34.22 -44.83
CA ALA A 670 -0.08 -34.13 -45.80
C ALA A 670 0.97 -33.00 -45.60
N TRP A 671 1.14 -32.43 -44.40
CA TRP A 671 2.32 -31.60 -44.10
C TRP A 671 3.12 -32.15 -42.89
N GLY A 672 4.14 -32.95 -43.19
CA GLY A 672 5.40 -32.99 -42.44
C GLY A 672 5.45 -33.72 -41.10
N ARG A 673 5.71 -35.03 -41.15
CA ARG A 673 6.25 -35.84 -40.03
C ARG A 673 7.54 -35.20 -39.47
N CYS A 674 7.61 -34.88 -38.17
CA CYS A 674 8.82 -35.04 -37.33
C CYS A 674 8.66 -34.53 -35.86
N ASN A 675 8.92 -35.45 -34.91
CA ASN A 675 9.58 -35.23 -33.60
C ASN A 675 8.91 -34.41 -32.48
N VAL A 676 7.69 -34.75 -32.04
CA VAL A 676 7.18 -34.26 -30.73
C VAL A 676 6.94 -35.36 -29.68
N GLU A 677 6.93 -36.65 -30.04
CA GLU A 677 6.55 -37.73 -29.11
C GLU A 677 7.69 -38.54 -28.46
N GLN A 678 8.90 -38.01 -28.31
CA GLN A 678 9.97 -38.72 -27.57
C GLN A 678 10.13 -38.35 -26.09
N ARG A 679 9.22 -37.57 -25.49
CA ARG A 679 9.21 -37.37 -24.02
C ARG A 679 7.78 -37.45 -23.50
N GLY A 680 7.42 -38.64 -23.01
CA GLY A 680 6.08 -38.94 -22.53
C GLY A 680 5.67 -38.15 -21.29
N THR A 681 4.35 -38.01 -21.14
CA THR A 681 3.71 -37.98 -19.82
C THR A 681 2.50 -38.91 -19.87
N THR A 682 2.49 -39.86 -18.94
CA THR A 682 1.47 -40.88 -18.73
C THR A 682 0.19 -40.24 -18.19
N TRP A 683 -0.96 -40.51 -18.80
CA TRP A 683 -2.26 -40.18 -18.24
C TRP A 683 -2.55 -41.09 -17.04
N ASN A 684 -2.69 -40.52 -15.84
CA ASN A 684 -3.14 -41.26 -14.66
C ASN A 684 -4.58 -40.86 -14.28
N ASN A 685 -5.50 -41.82 -14.41
CA ASN A 685 -6.76 -42.04 -13.68
C ASN A 685 -7.26 -40.92 -12.73
N VAL A 686 -7.91 -39.87 -13.26
CA VAL A 686 -8.66 -38.87 -12.44
C VAL A 686 -10.19 -39.01 -12.57
N GLU A 687 -10.71 -40.01 -13.28
CA GLU A 687 -12.16 -40.08 -13.57
C GLU A 687 -13.04 -40.86 -12.58
N GLN A 688 -12.52 -41.29 -11.43
CA GLN A 688 -13.36 -42.01 -10.43
C GLN A 688 -13.75 -41.20 -9.19
N ARG A 689 -13.34 -39.94 -9.07
CA ARG A 689 -13.80 -39.04 -8.00
C ARG A 689 -13.91 -37.61 -8.52
N GLY A 690 -15.15 -37.10 -8.63
CA GLY A 690 -15.55 -35.69 -8.78
C GLY A 690 -14.57 -34.77 -9.51
N THR A 691 -14.92 -34.34 -10.72
CA THR A 691 -14.15 -33.39 -11.53
C THR A 691 -13.95 -32.05 -10.80
N THR A 692 -12.73 -31.84 -10.29
CA THR A 692 -12.17 -30.50 -10.05
C THR A 692 -11.75 -29.89 -11.39
N TRP A 693 -12.36 -28.77 -11.77
CA TRP A 693 -12.01 -28.01 -12.97
C TRP A 693 -10.63 -27.35 -12.78
N ASN A 694 -9.60 -27.85 -13.47
CA ASN A 694 -8.28 -27.23 -13.47
C ASN A 694 -8.25 -26.03 -14.44
N ASN A 695 -8.08 -24.83 -13.86
CA ASN A 695 -7.29 -23.64 -14.24
C ASN A 695 -6.69 -23.42 -15.67
N VAL A 696 -7.16 -24.04 -16.75
CA VAL A 696 -6.53 -23.89 -18.08
C VAL A 696 -7.31 -22.95 -19.02
N GLU A 697 -8.58 -22.64 -18.75
CA GLU A 697 -9.39 -21.81 -19.65
C GLU A 697 -9.51 -20.32 -19.25
N GLN A 698 -8.92 -19.90 -18.13
CA GLN A 698 -9.06 -18.51 -17.64
C GLN A 698 -8.06 -17.51 -18.23
N ARG A 699 -7.19 -17.93 -19.16
CA ARG A 699 -6.26 -17.00 -19.84
C ARG A 699 -6.29 -17.30 -21.33
N GLY A 700 -6.76 -16.34 -22.12
CA GLY A 700 -6.53 -16.36 -23.57
C GLY A 700 -5.06 -16.68 -23.85
N THR A 701 -4.83 -17.65 -24.72
CA THR A 701 -3.49 -18.15 -25.04
C THR A 701 -2.64 -17.05 -25.69
N THR A 702 -1.64 -16.53 -24.97
CA THR A 702 -0.48 -15.85 -25.56
C THR A 702 0.56 -16.90 -25.98
N TRP A 703 0.82 -16.95 -27.28
CA TRP A 703 1.67 -17.91 -27.98
C TRP A 703 3.17 -17.59 -27.85
N ASP A 704 3.73 -17.61 -26.64
CA ASP A 704 5.11 -17.16 -26.43
C ASP A 704 6.18 -18.27 -26.42
N ASP A 705 5.80 -19.55 -26.40
CA ASP A 705 6.78 -20.66 -26.39
C ASP A 705 6.84 -21.53 -27.67
N TRP A 706 5.85 -21.47 -28.56
CA TRP A 706 5.96 -22.06 -29.91
C TRP A 706 6.74 -21.16 -30.88
N GLY A 707 6.74 -19.84 -30.65
CA GLY A 707 7.49 -18.87 -31.48
C GLY A 707 9.01 -19.01 -31.41
N ARG A 708 9.54 -19.73 -30.39
CA ARG A 708 10.96 -20.09 -30.31
C ARG A 708 11.30 -21.36 -31.11
N GLN A 709 10.38 -22.30 -31.24
CA GLN A 709 10.58 -23.48 -32.11
C GLN A 709 10.39 -23.16 -33.59
N PHE A 710 9.45 -22.26 -33.92
CA PHE A 710 9.23 -21.79 -35.30
C PHE A 710 10.42 -21.03 -35.88
N ARG A 711 11.13 -20.24 -35.06
CA ARG A 711 12.36 -19.52 -35.45
C ARG A 711 13.51 -20.45 -35.89
N LYS A 712 13.47 -21.73 -35.52
CA LYS A 712 14.52 -22.70 -35.86
C LYS A 712 14.30 -23.40 -37.21
N VAL A 713 13.09 -23.33 -37.77
CA VAL A 713 12.70 -24.07 -38.98
C VAL A 713 12.71 -23.19 -40.24
N LEU A 714 12.49 -21.88 -40.12
CA LEU A 714 12.31 -20.99 -41.29
C LEU A 714 13.54 -20.18 -41.73
N GLY A 715 14.71 -20.38 -41.10
CA GLY A 715 15.92 -19.61 -41.41
C GLY A 715 15.80 -18.15 -40.97
N GLU A 716 16.92 -17.53 -40.63
CA GLU A 716 16.97 -16.18 -40.04
C GLU A 716 16.40 -15.11 -41.00
N ARG A 717 15.11 -14.79 -40.84
CA ARG A 717 14.51 -13.54 -41.32
C ARG A 717 13.58 -12.99 -40.23
N GLU A 718 13.72 -11.70 -39.93
CA GLU A 718 12.81 -10.98 -39.05
C GLU A 718 11.40 -10.99 -39.64
N ILE A 719 10.44 -11.55 -38.89
CA ILE A 719 9.02 -11.49 -39.20
C ILE A 719 8.38 -10.60 -38.14
N THR A 720 7.98 -9.39 -38.52
CA THR A 720 7.13 -8.50 -37.73
C THR A 720 5.65 -8.82 -38.02
N GLY A 721 4.78 -8.60 -37.03
CA GLY A 721 3.40 -9.12 -36.96
C GLY A 721 2.37 -8.62 -37.99
N SER A 722 2.79 -8.08 -39.13
CA SER A 722 1.90 -7.61 -40.20
C SER A 722 1.89 -8.51 -41.45
N THR A 723 2.62 -9.63 -41.46
CA THR A 723 2.84 -10.45 -42.67
C THR A 723 2.21 -11.84 -42.58
N LEU A 724 1.03 -11.97 -41.96
CA LEU A 724 0.25 -13.22 -41.95
C LEU A 724 -1.17 -13.08 -42.51
N ALA A 725 -1.43 -12.00 -43.26
CA ALA A 725 -2.73 -11.74 -43.89
C ALA A 725 -2.71 -11.87 -45.43
N GLY A 726 -1.62 -12.35 -46.02
CA GLY A 726 -1.34 -12.16 -47.45
C GLY A 726 -1.70 -13.28 -48.41
N GLU A 727 -1.49 -14.56 -48.08
CA GLU A 727 -1.49 -15.60 -49.12
C GLU A 727 -1.99 -16.97 -48.63
N LEU A 728 -3.31 -17.14 -48.45
CA LEU A 728 -4.02 -18.43 -48.50
C LEU A 728 -5.50 -18.14 -48.88
N CYS A 729 -6.09 -18.96 -49.76
CA CYS A 729 -7.43 -18.74 -50.32
C CYS A 729 -8.52 -19.04 -49.27
N LYS A 730 -9.57 -18.19 -49.22
CA LYS A 730 -10.50 -18.08 -48.09
C LYS A 730 -11.86 -18.74 -48.35
N LEU A 731 -12.42 -19.41 -47.35
CA LEU A 731 -13.83 -19.82 -47.28
C LEU A 731 -14.54 -19.06 -46.15
N SER A 732 -15.73 -18.51 -46.42
CA SER A 732 -16.53 -17.73 -45.46
C SER A 732 -17.81 -18.47 -45.06
N ILE A 733 -18.06 -18.62 -43.75
CA ILE A 733 -19.38 -18.99 -43.21
C ILE A 733 -20.00 -17.73 -42.60
N THR A 734 -21.26 -17.44 -42.95
CA THR A 734 -22.03 -16.31 -42.40
C THR A 734 -23.10 -16.87 -41.47
N VAL A 735 -23.10 -16.46 -40.20
CA VAL A 735 -24.04 -16.94 -39.16
C VAL A 735 -25.28 -16.06 -39.09
#